data_AF-A0AAN7TSC4-F1
#
_entry.id   AF-A0AAN7TSC4-F1
#
_cell.length_a   1.000
_cell.length_b   1.000
_cell.length_c   1.000
_cell.angle_alpha   90.00
_cell.angle_beta   90.00
_cell.angle_gamma   90.00
#
_symmetry.space_group_name_H-M   'P 1'
#
loop_
_entity.id
_entity.type
_entity.pdbx_description
1 polymer ?
#
loop_
_entity_poly.entity_id
_entity_poly.type
_entity_poly.pdbx_seq_one_letter_code
_entity_poly.pdbx_strand_id
1 'polypeptide(L)'
;MAEEGALTTCPSNRVITGSDLLNFNEKIDNENFKPALLKRTDLKLSTSNGFKVSNVLTKEECLHFIEESERKGYVSIEKEFPTRYRNNLRYLGKSDKLSDILWERLEPIFRESDLEGVRPYGFDQKGVWIPIGIDNCFTFSKYLPGSRFKPHYDAVFADNPDRRSVYTIQIYLNDGFKGGNTNFFTSDNPLLVDKHVLEDSVVPETGSAIIFNHDTLHEGGEVEDGIKYIIRVDMMFLRIDKSLDEISAKEKEEMVLAKKTFFNADSMEKDEKDLETAISLYVKAQMLLTGYPSIDSITQKIKNMNISSTSPLKKRPLSTLGNIPEVQLFNVLVLLKPIDLGRLRVTSKYFATIVSKDSLWRRIYIRDFSMESFNFEKNCVINIKVNSTRENIVKSDRFKQSKTDVKRWMLTYQNIYTFYKKNEISIIDMGSQNVKVGSTNSEITTSFAQRVGKRQEYQPHYVMSSMDRYTWVVGSNTTRSDSYFGVKNGRFLENEPFKELVKYSIQRTMKRLRPNAPILLIVNPLNYAGADGGNYLSKIRRYLPNELVLFKNGGLLALQSHGLKSGLVLMLGTSTSVLAAFHNGEQVDAINLSVIGQDLIDEADSQRVSSPDAPCKKDLFVVYDGYDIIFKDTWLKHTKVSQNFEHEQNNTPANLQYITKIPELYFNPQISQKTKSSESIINPITSFINQMADRSIFKNSLDDLSKLVLTGGFSIIPGLPERIKKEMEPNYAIQILCSDNTYFDQIKGARIDLNLTESLHDRYQKV
;
A
#
# COMPACT_ATOMS: atom_id res chain seq x y z
N MET A 1 3.32 -19.80 -3.58
CA MET A 1 3.72 -19.86 -2.14
C MET A 1 2.95 -18.80 -1.38
N ALA A 2 2.71 -18.97 -0.09
CA ALA A 2 2.18 -17.90 0.74
C ALA A 2 3.29 -16.91 1.14
N GLU A 3 2.96 -15.63 1.23
CA GLU A 3 3.83 -14.67 1.91
C GLU A 3 3.91 -15.03 3.41
N GLU A 4 5.09 -14.84 4.00
CA GLU A 4 5.36 -15.22 5.37
C GLU A 4 4.37 -14.54 6.35
N GLY A 5 3.71 -15.35 7.17
CA GLY A 5 2.73 -14.88 8.15
C GLY A 5 1.41 -14.35 7.56
N ALA A 6 1.05 -14.71 6.33
CA ALA A 6 -0.30 -14.51 5.79
C ALA A 6 -1.22 -15.72 6.09
N LEU A 7 -2.39 -15.46 6.68
CA LEU A 7 -3.41 -16.50 6.91
C LEU A 7 -4.02 -16.93 5.57
N THR A 8 -3.83 -18.19 5.18
CA THR A 8 -4.32 -18.72 3.90
C THR A 8 -5.69 -19.37 4.04
N THR A 9 -6.66 -18.98 3.22
CA THR A 9 -7.94 -19.70 3.04
C THR A 9 -7.88 -20.59 1.80
N CYS A 10 -7.39 -21.82 1.98
CA CYS A 10 -7.41 -22.87 0.94
C CYS A 10 -8.40 -23.97 1.34
N PRO A 11 -9.31 -24.42 0.44
CA PRO A 11 -10.12 -25.61 0.68
C PRO A 11 -9.24 -26.83 0.94
N SER A 12 -9.69 -27.75 1.80
CA SER A 12 -8.90 -28.91 2.25
C SER A 12 -8.53 -29.90 1.14
N ASN A 13 -9.23 -29.84 0.00
CA ASN A 13 -9.00 -30.62 -1.21
C ASN A 13 -8.33 -29.80 -2.34
N ARG A 14 -7.70 -28.67 -2.01
CA ARG A 14 -6.96 -27.81 -2.94
C ARG A 14 -5.56 -27.52 -2.40
N VAL A 15 -4.64 -27.18 -3.29
CA VAL A 15 -3.27 -26.77 -2.98
C VAL A 15 -3.04 -25.38 -3.58
N ILE A 16 -2.26 -24.53 -2.91
CA ILE A 16 -1.81 -23.25 -3.47
C ILE A 16 -0.92 -23.55 -4.67
N THR A 17 -1.28 -23.04 -5.86
CA THR A 17 -0.49 -23.27 -7.06
C THR A 17 0.96 -22.76 -6.93
N GLY A 18 1.91 -23.57 -7.39
CA GLY A 18 3.31 -23.17 -7.53
C GLY A 18 4.14 -23.14 -6.24
N SER A 19 3.68 -23.76 -5.15
CA SER A 19 4.49 -23.97 -3.92
C SER A 19 5.40 -25.19 -3.97
N ASP A 20 5.11 -26.13 -4.87
CA ASP A 20 5.75 -27.42 -5.09
C ASP A 20 6.75 -27.43 -6.26
N LEU A 21 6.82 -26.32 -7.02
CA LEU A 21 7.68 -26.19 -8.20
C LEU A 21 9.17 -26.14 -7.81
N LEU A 22 9.92 -27.09 -8.36
CA LEU A 22 11.36 -27.21 -8.20
C LEU A 22 12.12 -26.41 -9.27
N ASN A 23 13.32 -25.95 -8.91
CA ASN A 23 14.25 -25.38 -9.88
C ASN A 23 14.85 -26.49 -10.78
N PHE A 24 15.29 -26.11 -11.98
CA PHE A 24 16.00 -27.00 -12.92
C PHE A 24 17.44 -26.54 -13.16
N ASN A 25 18.29 -27.42 -13.72
CA ASN A 25 19.69 -27.11 -13.98
C ASN A 25 19.84 -26.34 -15.29
N GLU A 26 20.40 -25.13 -15.20
CA GLU A 26 20.52 -24.20 -16.32
C GLU A 26 21.97 -24.06 -16.80
N LYS A 27 22.36 -24.93 -17.73
CA LYS A 27 23.66 -24.82 -18.40
C LYS A 27 23.57 -23.88 -19.61
N ILE A 28 23.20 -22.63 -19.32
CA ILE A 28 23.12 -21.53 -20.29
C ILE A 28 24.21 -20.49 -19.98
N ASP A 29 24.90 -20.05 -21.02
CA ASP A 29 25.87 -18.95 -21.01
C ASP A 29 25.61 -18.00 -22.20
N ASN A 30 26.01 -16.73 -22.05
CA ASN A 30 25.90 -15.74 -23.14
C ASN A 30 27.16 -15.67 -24.02
N GLU A 31 28.20 -16.48 -23.75
CA GLU A 31 29.47 -16.42 -24.50
C GLU A 31 29.30 -16.89 -25.96
N ASN A 32 28.45 -17.90 -26.16
CA ASN A 32 28.19 -18.48 -27.48
C ASN A 32 27.02 -17.79 -28.23
N PHE A 33 26.26 -16.95 -27.53
CA PHE A 33 25.13 -16.23 -28.10
C PHE A 33 25.58 -15.10 -29.03
N LYS A 34 24.89 -14.93 -30.18
CA LYS A 34 25.23 -13.93 -31.20
C LYS A 34 24.02 -13.03 -31.48
N PRO A 35 23.89 -11.87 -30.80
CA PRO A 35 22.75 -10.96 -30.97
C PRO A 35 22.46 -10.57 -32.42
N ALA A 36 23.50 -10.48 -33.26
CA ALA A 36 23.38 -10.16 -34.69
C ALA A 36 22.66 -11.24 -35.53
N LEU A 37 22.39 -12.43 -34.99
CA LEU A 37 21.60 -13.48 -35.64
C LEU A 37 20.11 -13.43 -35.29
N LEU A 38 19.70 -12.60 -34.33
CA LEU A 38 18.28 -12.38 -34.03
C LEU A 38 17.58 -11.72 -35.22
N LYS A 39 16.59 -12.41 -35.79
CA LYS A 39 15.77 -11.88 -36.88
C LYS A 39 14.30 -11.95 -36.52
N ARG A 40 13.67 -10.77 -36.47
CA ARG A 40 12.23 -10.60 -36.24
C ARG A 40 11.43 -10.70 -37.54
N THR A 41 10.29 -11.37 -37.47
CA THR A 41 9.23 -11.40 -38.50
C THR A 41 7.89 -11.10 -37.81
N ASP A 42 7.21 -10.02 -38.20
CA ASP A 42 5.91 -9.67 -37.63
C ASP A 42 4.80 -10.61 -38.15
N LEU A 43 3.85 -10.96 -37.27
CA LEU A 43 2.66 -11.75 -37.61
C LEU A 43 1.53 -10.84 -38.08
N LYS A 44 0.67 -11.35 -38.96
CA LYS A 44 -0.50 -10.64 -39.50
C LYS A 44 -1.72 -10.83 -38.60
N LEU A 45 -1.71 -10.21 -37.43
CA LEU A 45 -2.82 -10.30 -36.47
C LEU A 45 -3.73 -9.06 -36.54
N SER A 46 -5.05 -9.25 -36.51
CA SER A 46 -6.02 -8.14 -36.64
C SER A 46 -6.34 -7.43 -35.31
N THR A 47 -6.28 -8.16 -34.19
CA THR A 47 -6.72 -7.68 -32.86
C THR A 47 -5.60 -7.47 -31.83
N SER A 48 -4.40 -7.98 -32.07
CA SER A 48 -3.28 -8.00 -31.12
C SER A 48 -1.93 -7.74 -31.78
N ASN A 49 -0.84 -7.66 -31.00
CA ASN A 49 0.52 -7.72 -31.54
C ASN A 49 1.05 -9.16 -31.48
N GLY A 50 1.83 -9.56 -32.48
CA GLY A 50 2.61 -10.79 -32.43
C GLY A 50 3.76 -10.79 -33.43
N PHE A 51 4.84 -11.49 -33.09
CA PHE A 51 6.02 -11.64 -33.95
C PHE A 51 6.82 -12.90 -33.62
N LYS A 52 7.50 -13.47 -34.62
CA LYS A 52 8.52 -14.53 -34.47
C LYS A 52 9.91 -13.90 -34.39
N VAL A 53 10.79 -14.44 -33.57
CA VAL A 53 12.22 -14.13 -33.51
C VAL A 53 13.01 -15.43 -33.67
N SER A 54 13.89 -15.52 -34.66
CA SER A 54 14.79 -16.68 -34.82
C SER A 54 16.08 -16.52 -34.01
N ASN A 55 16.74 -17.64 -33.69
CA ASN A 55 18.02 -17.71 -32.96
C ASN A 55 18.01 -17.09 -31.55
N VAL A 56 16.89 -17.20 -30.81
CA VAL A 56 16.78 -16.77 -29.40
C VAL A 56 17.55 -17.73 -28.48
N LEU A 57 17.48 -19.03 -28.79
CA LEU A 57 18.38 -20.04 -28.25
C LEU A 57 19.25 -20.63 -29.36
N THR A 58 20.45 -21.05 -28.98
CA THR A 58 21.36 -21.89 -29.77
C THR A 58 20.86 -23.34 -29.82
N LYS A 59 21.37 -24.15 -30.75
CA LYS A 59 20.95 -25.56 -30.88
C LYS A 59 21.41 -26.38 -29.67
N GLU A 60 22.55 -26.00 -29.11
CA GLU A 60 23.17 -26.57 -27.92
C GLU A 60 22.33 -26.29 -26.65
N GLU A 61 21.88 -25.04 -26.47
CA GLU A 61 20.93 -24.68 -25.41
C GLU A 61 19.59 -25.42 -25.58
N CYS A 62 19.08 -25.50 -26.80
CA CYS A 62 17.85 -26.24 -27.09
C CYS A 62 17.95 -27.73 -26.72
N LEU A 63 19.05 -28.40 -27.09
CA LEU A 63 19.30 -29.79 -26.73
C LEU A 63 19.41 -29.97 -25.22
N HIS A 64 20.16 -29.11 -24.52
CA HIS A 64 20.26 -29.12 -23.05
C HIS A 64 18.89 -29.05 -22.38
N PHE A 65 17.99 -28.18 -22.86
CA PHE A 65 16.64 -28.06 -22.30
C PHE A 65 15.73 -29.25 -22.61
N ILE A 66 15.90 -29.93 -23.74
CA ILE A 66 15.22 -31.21 -24.02
C ILE A 66 15.72 -32.28 -23.03
N GLU A 67 17.03 -32.45 -22.91
CA GLU A 67 17.63 -33.46 -22.00
C GLU A 67 17.26 -33.22 -20.53
N GLU A 68 17.34 -31.97 -20.04
CA GLU A 68 16.99 -31.62 -18.66
C GLU A 68 15.50 -31.84 -18.37
N SER A 69 14.60 -31.52 -19.31
CA SER A 69 13.15 -31.71 -19.12
C SER A 69 12.72 -33.18 -19.19
N GLU A 70 13.32 -33.99 -20.08
CA GLU A 70 13.16 -35.46 -20.05
C GLU A 70 13.66 -36.05 -18.71
N ARG A 71 14.83 -35.61 -18.24
CA ARG A 71 15.43 -36.05 -16.97
C ARG A 71 14.60 -35.68 -15.75
N LYS A 72 13.92 -34.52 -15.78
CA LYS A 72 12.99 -34.08 -14.73
C LYS A 72 11.66 -34.84 -14.76
N GLY A 73 11.27 -35.35 -15.92
CA GLY A 73 10.09 -36.17 -16.12
C GLY A 73 8.86 -35.35 -16.53
N TYR A 74 8.26 -35.75 -17.66
CA TYR A 74 7.02 -35.20 -18.17
C TYR A 74 5.80 -35.96 -17.62
N VAL A 75 4.73 -35.25 -17.25
CA VAL A 75 3.45 -35.84 -16.78
C VAL A 75 2.30 -35.58 -17.74
N SER A 76 1.32 -36.48 -17.78
CA SER A 76 0.06 -36.28 -18.52
C SER A 76 -0.81 -35.21 -17.84
N ILE A 77 -1.47 -34.38 -18.65
CA ILE A 77 -2.42 -33.35 -18.23
C ILE A 77 -3.89 -33.76 -18.43
N GLU A 78 -4.16 -35.05 -18.66
CA GLU A 78 -5.51 -35.63 -18.83
C GLU A 78 -6.47 -35.43 -17.64
N LYS A 79 -5.93 -35.04 -16.48
CA LYS A 79 -6.69 -34.67 -15.27
C LYS A 79 -7.13 -33.22 -15.26
N GLU A 80 -6.56 -32.39 -16.13
CA GLU A 80 -6.84 -30.95 -16.27
C GLU A 80 -7.60 -30.66 -17.57
N PHE A 81 -7.42 -31.48 -18.61
CA PHE A 81 -8.02 -31.31 -19.93
C PHE A 81 -8.52 -32.65 -20.50
N PRO A 82 -9.68 -32.68 -21.19
CA PRO A 82 -10.06 -33.80 -22.03
C PRO A 82 -9.02 -33.99 -23.15
N THR A 83 -8.61 -35.23 -23.40
CA THR A 83 -7.58 -35.60 -24.40
C THR A 83 -7.91 -35.13 -25.82
N ARG A 84 -9.20 -34.92 -26.13
CA ARG A 84 -9.66 -34.37 -27.43
C ARG A 84 -9.39 -32.86 -27.59
N TYR A 85 -9.24 -32.13 -26.49
CA TYR A 85 -8.99 -30.69 -26.45
C TYR A 85 -7.50 -30.38 -26.30
N ARG A 86 -6.81 -31.05 -25.36
CA ARG A 86 -5.37 -30.91 -25.13
C ARG A 86 -4.79 -32.20 -24.57
N ASN A 87 -3.65 -32.65 -25.11
CA ASN A 87 -3.06 -33.95 -24.78
C ASN A 87 -1.51 -33.99 -24.87
N ASN A 88 -0.85 -32.84 -24.73
CA ASN A 88 0.61 -32.82 -24.57
C ASN A 88 1.01 -33.28 -23.17
N LEU A 89 2.24 -33.77 -23.01
CA LEU A 89 2.83 -33.97 -21.68
C LEU A 89 3.48 -32.66 -21.21
N ARG A 90 3.53 -32.40 -19.90
CA ARG A 90 4.01 -31.14 -19.31
C ARG A 90 5.02 -31.39 -18.19
N TYR A 91 6.03 -30.52 -18.09
CA TYR A 91 6.90 -30.33 -16.93
C TYR A 91 6.91 -28.83 -16.58
N LEU A 92 6.88 -28.50 -15.29
CA LEU A 92 6.94 -27.13 -14.79
C LEU A 92 8.19 -26.96 -13.93
N GLY A 93 8.98 -25.92 -14.20
CA GLY A 93 10.23 -25.68 -13.48
C GLY A 93 10.49 -24.19 -13.28
N LYS A 94 11.23 -23.84 -12.22
CA LYS A 94 11.59 -22.45 -11.91
C LYS A 94 13.03 -22.10 -12.22
N SER A 95 13.22 -20.86 -12.66
CA SER A 95 14.51 -20.28 -13.04
C SER A 95 14.46 -18.76 -13.08
N ASP A 96 15.26 -18.09 -12.25
CA ASP A 96 15.46 -16.63 -12.39
C ASP A 96 16.52 -16.32 -13.48
N LYS A 97 17.59 -17.13 -13.57
CA LYS A 97 18.72 -16.90 -14.50
C LYS A 97 18.32 -17.04 -15.98
N LEU A 98 17.48 -18.01 -16.35
CA LEU A 98 16.96 -18.13 -17.72
C LEU A 98 16.00 -16.99 -18.05
N SER A 99 15.23 -16.50 -17.06
CA SER A 99 14.36 -15.33 -17.24
C SER A 99 15.19 -14.08 -17.56
N ASP A 100 16.23 -13.80 -16.76
CA ASP A 100 17.15 -12.67 -16.99
C ASP A 100 17.83 -12.76 -18.38
N ILE A 101 18.36 -13.93 -18.74
CA ILE A 101 19.04 -14.13 -20.04
C ILE A 101 18.07 -14.00 -21.21
N LEU A 102 16.86 -14.57 -21.14
CA LEU A 102 15.87 -14.40 -22.18
C LEU A 102 15.40 -12.94 -22.29
N TRP A 103 15.34 -12.21 -21.17
CA TRP A 103 15.02 -10.78 -21.18
C TRP A 103 16.12 -9.98 -21.88
N GLU A 104 17.39 -10.16 -21.53
CA GLU A 104 18.54 -9.52 -22.19
C GLU A 104 18.55 -9.77 -23.72
N ARG A 105 18.16 -10.98 -24.15
CA ARG A 105 18.11 -11.35 -25.58
C ARG A 105 16.89 -10.76 -26.31
N LEU A 106 15.75 -10.61 -25.65
CA LEU A 106 14.49 -10.21 -26.29
C LEU A 106 14.15 -8.72 -26.15
N GLU A 107 14.56 -8.05 -25.07
CA GLU A 107 14.31 -6.61 -24.84
C GLU A 107 14.68 -5.74 -26.06
N PRO A 108 15.85 -5.88 -26.71
CA PRO A 108 16.23 -5.07 -27.87
C PRO A 108 15.40 -5.33 -29.14
N ILE A 109 14.57 -6.38 -29.16
CA ILE A 109 13.75 -6.80 -30.32
C ILE A 109 12.34 -6.21 -30.26
N PHE A 110 11.89 -5.77 -29.09
CA PHE A 110 10.63 -5.02 -28.95
C PHE A 110 10.78 -3.60 -29.52
N ARG A 111 9.74 -3.16 -30.24
CA ARG A 111 9.59 -1.77 -30.67
C ARG A 111 8.76 -1.04 -29.63
N GLU A 112 8.91 0.29 -29.57
CA GLU A 112 8.07 1.17 -28.75
C GLU A 112 6.57 0.89 -28.97
N SER A 113 6.15 0.67 -30.22
CA SER A 113 4.76 0.32 -30.59
C SER A 113 4.25 -1.05 -30.13
N ASP A 114 5.12 -1.93 -29.61
CA ASP A 114 4.74 -3.23 -29.03
C ASP A 114 4.54 -3.14 -27.51
N LEU A 115 4.96 -2.02 -26.90
CA LEU A 115 4.97 -1.81 -25.45
C LEU A 115 4.06 -0.63 -25.05
N GLU A 116 4.03 0.45 -25.84
CA GLU A 116 3.20 1.62 -25.59
C GLU A 116 1.71 1.34 -25.76
N GLY A 117 0.92 1.74 -24.75
CA GLY A 117 -0.54 1.57 -24.76
C GLY A 117 -1.01 0.12 -24.67
N VAL A 118 -0.09 -0.82 -24.46
CA VAL A 118 -0.36 -2.24 -24.21
C VAL A 118 -0.61 -2.47 -22.73
N ARG A 119 -1.57 -3.33 -22.40
CA ARG A 119 -2.05 -3.61 -21.04
C ARG A 119 -2.49 -5.07 -20.90
N PRO A 120 -2.52 -5.63 -19.69
CA PRO A 120 -3.04 -6.99 -19.44
C PRO A 120 -4.55 -7.03 -19.71
N TYR A 121 -5.01 -7.90 -20.61
CA TYR A 121 -6.42 -7.96 -20.99
C TYR A 121 -7.34 -8.35 -19.81
N GLY A 122 -8.59 -7.89 -19.87
CA GLY A 122 -9.59 -8.09 -18.82
C GLY A 122 -9.79 -6.90 -17.88
N PHE A 123 -10.46 -7.14 -16.75
CA PHE A 123 -10.90 -6.14 -15.77
C PHE A 123 -9.75 -5.40 -15.07
N ASP A 124 -10.02 -4.16 -14.65
CA ASP A 124 -9.05 -3.29 -13.95
C ASP A 124 -7.69 -3.20 -14.68
N GLN A 125 -7.74 -3.00 -16.00
CA GLN A 125 -6.53 -2.84 -16.82
C GLN A 125 -6.17 -1.36 -17.08
N LYS A 126 -6.95 -0.40 -16.56
CA LYS A 126 -6.74 1.04 -16.78
C LYS A 126 -5.47 1.53 -16.08
N GLY A 127 -4.64 2.26 -16.80
CA GLY A 127 -3.40 2.84 -16.29
C GLY A 127 -2.30 2.84 -17.34
N VAL A 128 -1.10 3.24 -16.93
CA VAL A 128 0.13 3.03 -17.71
C VAL A 128 0.81 1.78 -17.19
N TRP A 129 1.05 0.82 -18.09
CA TRP A 129 1.79 -0.40 -17.83
C TRP A 129 3.15 -0.33 -18.52
N ILE A 130 4.20 -0.81 -17.86
CA ILE A 130 5.54 -0.94 -18.42
C ILE A 130 6.02 -2.38 -18.28
N PRO A 131 6.81 -2.91 -19.22
CA PRO A 131 7.44 -4.22 -19.05
C PRO A 131 8.47 -4.18 -17.91
N ILE A 132 8.68 -5.31 -17.26
CA ILE A 132 9.62 -5.45 -16.12
C ILE A 132 10.43 -6.76 -16.15
N GLY A 133 10.43 -7.48 -17.28
CA GLY A 133 11.11 -8.76 -17.44
C GLY A 133 10.19 -9.92 -17.81
N ILE A 134 10.71 -11.14 -17.67
CA ILE A 134 10.02 -12.40 -17.95
C ILE A 134 9.68 -13.07 -16.60
N ASP A 135 8.64 -13.91 -16.55
CA ASP A 135 8.34 -14.69 -15.35
C ASP A 135 9.39 -15.81 -15.10
N ASN A 136 9.54 -16.27 -13.86
CA ASN A 136 10.50 -17.32 -13.53
C ASN A 136 9.91 -18.74 -13.63
N CYS A 137 8.62 -18.90 -13.94
CA CYS A 137 7.95 -20.20 -14.06
C CYS A 137 7.87 -20.67 -15.52
N PHE A 138 8.72 -21.62 -15.89
CA PHE A 138 8.80 -22.18 -17.23
C PHE A 138 7.93 -23.43 -17.40
N THR A 139 7.16 -23.46 -18.47
CA THR A 139 6.34 -24.61 -18.89
C THR A 139 7.01 -25.33 -20.05
N PHE A 140 7.63 -26.48 -19.78
CA PHE A 140 8.13 -27.39 -20.78
C PHE A 140 6.97 -28.27 -21.27
N SER A 141 6.79 -28.42 -22.58
CA SER A 141 5.75 -29.29 -23.15
C SER A 141 6.30 -30.19 -24.25
N LYS A 142 5.92 -31.47 -24.19
CA LYS A 142 6.28 -32.53 -25.14
C LYS A 142 5.03 -33.01 -25.87
N TYR A 143 5.06 -32.94 -27.19
CA TYR A 143 3.97 -33.34 -28.09
C TYR A 143 4.43 -34.55 -28.90
N LEU A 144 3.68 -35.66 -28.75
CA LEU A 144 3.84 -36.90 -29.52
C LEU A 144 2.94 -36.85 -30.78
N PRO A 145 3.05 -37.81 -31.72
CA PRO A 145 2.07 -37.94 -32.81
C PRO A 145 0.63 -38.02 -32.27
N GLY A 146 -0.29 -37.27 -32.87
CA GLY A 146 -1.65 -37.06 -32.38
C GLY A 146 -1.81 -36.07 -31.21
N SER A 147 -0.72 -35.46 -30.74
CA SER A 147 -0.77 -34.41 -29.71
C SER A 147 -1.08 -33.05 -30.32
N ARG A 148 -1.96 -32.30 -29.65
CA ARG A 148 -2.48 -31.00 -30.08
C ARG A 148 -2.92 -30.17 -28.86
N PHE A 149 -3.19 -28.90 -29.09
CA PHE A 149 -3.93 -28.03 -28.18
C PHE A 149 -4.88 -27.18 -29.01
N LYS A 150 -6.19 -27.45 -28.91
CA LYS A 150 -7.25 -26.76 -29.65
C LYS A 150 -7.25 -25.23 -29.45
N PRO A 151 -7.96 -24.47 -30.29
CA PRO A 151 -8.05 -23.01 -30.19
C PRO A 151 -8.38 -22.54 -28.77
N HIS A 152 -7.65 -21.54 -28.30
CA HIS A 152 -7.79 -20.94 -26.96
C HIS A 152 -7.19 -19.53 -26.91
N TYR A 153 -7.49 -18.80 -25.83
CA TYR A 153 -6.74 -17.63 -25.38
C TYR A 153 -5.87 -18.01 -24.19
N ASP A 154 -4.81 -17.26 -23.94
CA ASP A 154 -3.94 -17.49 -22.80
C ASP A 154 -4.42 -16.79 -21.53
N ALA A 155 -4.18 -17.42 -20.37
CA ALA A 155 -4.53 -16.84 -19.08
C ALA A 155 -3.47 -15.83 -18.62
N VAL A 156 -3.92 -14.69 -18.10
CA VAL A 156 -3.04 -13.67 -17.50
C VAL A 156 -2.53 -14.13 -16.13
N PHE A 157 -1.24 -14.46 -16.05
CA PHE A 157 -0.56 -14.60 -14.76
C PHE A 157 -0.40 -13.23 -14.07
N ALA A 158 -0.38 -13.21 -12.74
CA ALA A 158 -0.02 -12.04 -11.97
C ALA A 158 0.28 -12.35 -10.52
N ASP A 159 1.00 -11.43 -9.90
CA ASP A 159 1.29 -11.46 -8.47
C ASP A 159 0.31 -10.64 -7.65
N ASN A 160 -0.12 -9.52 -8.21
CA ASN A 160 -1.06 -8.57 -7.60
C ASN A 160 -1.74 -7.75 -8.72
N PRO A 161 -2.77 -6.95 -8.42
CA PRO A 161 -3.51 -6.18 -9.42
C PRO A 161 -2.68 -5.20 -10.24
N ASP A 162 -1.47 -4.85 -9.82
CA ASP A 162 -0.58 -3.92 -10.50
C ASP A 162 0.69 -4.61 -11.08
N ARG A 163 0.91 -5.93 -10.91
CA ARG A 163 1.98 -6.72 -11.56
C ARG A 163 1.40 -7.96 -12.27
N ARG A 164 1.28 -7.93 -13.60
CA ARG A 164 0.59 -8.94 -14.43
C ARG A 164 1.33 -9.23 -15.73
N SER A 165 1.17 -10.41 -16.34
CA SER A 165 1.68 -10.69 -17.68
C SER A 165 0.81 -10.12 -18.81
N VAL A 166 1.37 -10.03 -20.02
CA VAL A 166 0.63 -9.59 -21.22
C VAL A 166 0.97 -10.40 -22.47
N TYR A 167 2.24 -10.80 -22.62
CA TYR A 167 2.71 -11.61 -23.75
C TYR A 167 3.01 -13.04 -23.33
N THR A 168 2.58 -14.00 -24.13
CA THR A 168 3.13 -15.36 -24.13
C THR A 168 4.41 -15.36 -24.95
N ILE A 169 5.47 -15.96 -24.43
CA ILE A 169 6.71 -16.28 -25.13
C ILE A 169 6.80 -17.80 -25.24
N GLN A 170 6.63 -18.33 -26.46
CA GLN A 170 6.79 -19.76 -26.74
C GLN A 170 8.03 -20.00 -27.59
N ILE A 171 9.00 -20.74 -27.05
CA ILE A 171 10.27 -21.10 -27.68
C ILE A 171 10.19 -22.53 -28.20
N TYR A 172 10.53 -22.75 -29.47
CA TYR A 172 10.63 -24.08 -30.07
C TYR A 172 12.02 -24.67 -29.81
N LEU A 173 12.08 -25.83 -29.15
CA LEU A 173 13.35 -26.50 -28.85
C LEU A 173 13.83 -27.42 -29.98
N ASN A 174 12.97 -27.76 -30.94
CA ASN A 174 13.34 -28.51 -32.11
C ASN A 174 12.45 -28.20 -33.32
N ASP A 175 12.88 -28.69 -34.48
CA ASP A 175 12.13 -28.83 -35.72
C ASP A 175 12.23 -30.29 -36.22
N GLY A 176 11.97 -30.54 -37.51
CA GLY A 176 12.11 -31.87 -38.12
C GLY A 176 10.93 -32.83 -37.90
N PHE A 177 9.81 -32.34 -37.36
CA PHE A 177 8.54 -33.07 -37.23
C PHE A 177 7.51 -32.60 -38.28
N LYS A 178 6.44 -33.39 -38.49
CA LYS A 178 5.34 -33.05 -39.42
C LYS A 178 4.13 -32.51 -38.65
N GLY A 179 3.48 -31.49 -39.18
CA GLY A 179 2.40 -30.77 -38.50
C GLY A 179 2.95 -29.92 -37.34
N GLY A 180 2.17 -29.74 -36.29
CA GLY A 180 2.63 -29.06 -35.07
C GLY A 180 2.81 -27.54 -35.19
N ASN A 181 2.25 -26.89 -36.21
CA ASN A 181 2.26 -25.42 -36.34
C ASN A 181 1.60 -24.73 -35.14
N THR A 182 1.92 -23.44 -34.93
CA THR A 182 1.07 -22.57 -34.12
C THR A 182 0.25 -21.70 -35.06
N ASN A 183 -1.07 -21.89 -35.07
CA ASN A 183 -2.00 -21.18 -35.95
C ASN A 183 -2.72 -20.09 -35.16
N PHE A 184 -2.92 -18.93 -35.78
CA PHE A 184 -3.55 -17.75 -35.20
C PHE A 184 -4.83 -17.41 -35.95
N PHE A 185 -5.88 -17.04 -35.22
CA PHE A 185 -7.22 -16.83 -35.76
C PHE A 185 -7.80 -15.48 -35.33
N THR A 186 -8.73 -14.96 -36.13
CA THR A 186 -9.56 -13.82 -35.74
C THR A 186 -10.33 -14.14 -34.47
N SER A 187 -10.38 -13.18 -33.53
CA SER A 187 -11.00 -13.34 -32.22
C SER A 187 -12.50 -13.74 -32.29
N ASP A 188 -12.82 -14.94 -31.82
CA ASP A 188 -14.18 -15.47 -31.59
C ASP A 188 -14.14 -16.39 -30.34
N ASN A 189 -15.21 -17.14 -30.07
CA ASN A 189 -15.29 -18.15 -29.03
C ASN A 189 -14.42 -19.38 -29.39
N PRO A 190 -13.46 -19.78 -28.54
CA PRO A 190 -12.60 -20.96 -28.71
C PRO A 190 -13.31 -22.28 -29.02
N LEU A 191 -14.56 -22.45 -28.59
CA LEU A 191 -15.32 -23.69 -28.78
C LEU A 191 -16.12 -23.73 -30.10
N LEU A 192 -16.22 -22.61 -30.82
CA LEU A 192 -16.94 -22.50 -32.10
C LEU A 192 -15.99 -22.61 -33.29
N VAL A 193 -15.29 -23.75 -33.39
CA VAL A 193 -14.21 -23.99 -34.36
C VAL A 193 -14.62 -23.69 -35.81
N ASP A 194 -15.86 -23.98 -36.19
CA ASP A 194 -16.40 -23.73 -37.54
C ASP A 194 -16.46 -22.24 -37.94
N LYS A 195 -16.23 -21.32 -36.99
CA LYS A 195 -16.17 -19.87 -37.22
C LYS A 195 -14.76 -19.31 -37.31
N HIS A 196 -13.73 -20.09 -36.97
CA HIS A 196 -12.37 -19.57 -36.85
C HIS A 196 -11.79 -19.28 -38.23
N VAL A 197 -11.36 -18.02 -38.43
CA VAL A 197 -10.71 -17.56 -39.66
C VAL A 197 -9.21 -17.46 -39.40
N LEU A 198 -8.40 -18.22 -40.15
CA LEU A 198 -6.95 -18.22 -40.02
C LEU A 198 -6.37 -16.88 -40.48
N GLU A 199 -5.58 -16.22 -39.62
CA GLU A 199 -4.89 -14.96 -39.93
C GLU A 199 -3.41 -15.19 -40.27
N ASP A 200 -2.72 -16.04 -39.50
CA ASP A 200 -1.32 -16.40 -39.72
C ASP A 200 -0.98 -17.80 -39.17
N SER A 201 0.14 -18.39 -39.59
CA SER A 201 0.60 -19.70 -39.12
C SER A 201 2.13 -19.75 -39.02
N VAL A 202 2.64 -20.14 -37.85
CA VAL A 202 4.07 -20.28 -37.60
C VAL A 202 4.48 -21.74 -37.67
N VAL A 203 5.39 -22.04 -38.60
CA VAL A 203 6.16 -23.29 -38.63
C VAL A 203 7.28 -23.20 -37.57
N PRO A 204 7.37 -24.19 -36.67
CA PRO A 204 8.45 -24.30 -35.68
C PRO A 204 9.83 -24.38 -36.31
N GLU A 205 10.81 -23.76 -35.65
CA GLU A 205 12.21 -23.70 -36.08
C GLU A 205 13.07 -23.71 -34.80
N THR A 206 14.06 -24.60 -34.72
CA THR A 206 14.88 -24.79 -33.52
C THR A 206 15.48 -23.47 -33.04
N GLY A 207 15.26 -23.14 -31.76
CA GLY A 207 15.80 -21.94 -31.13
C GLY A 207 15.05 -20.65 -31.47
N SER A 208 13.97 -20.71 -32.25
CA SER A 208 13.09 -19.56 -32.47
C SER A 208 12.03 -19.42 -31.38
N ALA A 209 11.61 -18.19 -31.10
CA ALA A 209 10.51 -17.87 -30.22
C ALA A 209 9.39 -17.17 -31.00
N ILE A 210 8.13 -17.40 -30.59
CA ILE A 210 7.00 -16.55 -30.92
C ILE A 210 6.56 -15.78 -29.69
N ILE A 211 6.23 -14.51 -29.89
CA ILE A 211 5.77 -13.58 -28.85
C ILE A 211 4.43 -13.00 -29.32
N PHE A 212 3.37 -13.12 -28.53
CA PHE A 212 2.03 -12.64 -28.88
C PHE A 212 1.19 -12.31 -27.63
N ASN A 213 0.25 -11.35 -27.74
CA ASN A 213 -0.61 -10.97 -26.61
C ASN A 213 -1.52 -12.13 -26.18
N HIS A 214 -1.82 -12.25 -24.89
CA HIS A 214 -2.67 -13.31 -24.34
C HIS A 214 -4.10 -13.37 -24.90
N ASP A 215 -4.65 -12.24 -25.35
CA ASP A 215 -5.96 -12.15 -26.03
C ASP A 215 -5.90 -12.44 -27.54
N THR A 216 -4.87 -13.14 -28.01
CA THR A 216 -4.80 -13.70 -29.37
C THR A 216 -5.38 -15.11 -29.40
N LEU A 217 -6.40 -15.35 -30.22
CA LEU A 217 -6.97 -16.69 -30.41
C LEU A 217 -5.98 -17.53 -31.23
N HIS A 218 -5.52 -18.64 -30.67
CA HIS A 218 -4.51 -19.46 -31.30
C HIS A 218 -4.61 -20.94 -30.89
N GLU A 219 -3.97 -21.83 -31.64
CA GLU A 219 -3.89 -23.26 -31.33
C GLU A 219 -2.47 -23.81 -31.50
N GLY A 220 -2.20 -24.93 -30.83
CA GLY A 220 -1.10 -25.83 -31.18
C GLY A 220 -1.63 -26.94 -32.08
N GLY A 221 -1.38 -26.83 -33.38
CA GLY A 221 -1.81 -27.80 -34.39
C GLY A 221 -1.29 -29.21 -34.09
N GLU A 222 -1.96 -30.21 -34.64
CA GLU A 222 -1.63 -31.62 -34.41
C GLU A 222 -0.25 -31.98 -34.96
N VAL A 223 0.57 -32.65 -34.15
CA VAL A 223 1.80 -33.30 -34.62
C VAL A 223 1.40 -34.60 -35.32
N GLU A 224 1.70 -34.71 -36.61
CA GLU A 224 1.38 -35.89 -37.42
C GLU A 224 2.46 -36.97 -37.33
N ASP A 225 3.73 -36.56 -37.27
CA ASP A 225 4.90 -37.43 -37.20
C ASP A 225 6.06 -36.72 -36.48
N GLY A 226 6.93 -37.49 -35.82
CA GLY A 226 8.01 -36.99 -34.97
C GLY A 226 7.55 -36.55 -33.57
N ILE A 227 8.43 -35.85 -32.84
CA ILE A 227 8.16 -35.32 -31.49
C ILE A 227 8.49 -33.83 -31.48
N LYS A 228 7.62 -33.00 -30.90
CA LYS A 228 7.81 -31.55 -30.75
C LYS A 228 8.02 -31.18 -29.28
N TYR A 229 9.04 -30.36 -29.01
CA TYR A 229 9.36 -29.81 -27.71
C TYR A 229 9.25 -28.28 -27.73
N ILE A 230 8.60 -27.71 -26.71
CA ILE A 230 8.51 -26.26 -26.51
C ILE A 230 8.77 -25.89 -25.05
N ILE A 231 9.28 -24.67 -24.86
CA ILE A 231 9.20 -23.93 -23.60
C ILE A 231 8.16 -22.84 -23.78
N ARG A 232 7.32 -22.62 -22.78
CA ARG A 232 6.51 -21.40 -22.64
C ARG A 232 6.84 -20.69 -21.34
N VAL A 233 6.90 -19.36 -21.42
CA VAL A 233 6.97 -18.44 -20.29
C VAL A 233 6.19 -17.16 -20.65
N ASP A 234 5.85 -16.35 -19.66
CA ASP A 234 5.10 -15.10 -19.84
C ASP A 234 6.00 -13.87 -19.62
N MET A 235 5.71 -12.77 -20.32
CA MET A 235 6.35 -11.46 -20.11
C MET A 235 5.55 -10.62 -19.11
N MET A 236 6.23 -10.10 -18.08
CA MET A 236 5.63 -9.40 -16.94
C MET A 236 5.63 -7.88 -17.12
N PHE A 237 4.54 -7.25 -16.68
CA PHE A 237 4.33 -5.81 -16.70
C PHE A 237 3.94 -5.26 -15.32
N LEU A 238 4.29 -4.01 -15.05
CA LEU A 238 3.97 -3.26 -13.84
C LEU A 238 3.12 -2.02 -14.18
N ARG A 239 2.02 -1.79 -13.45
CA ARG A 239 1.22 -0.56 -13.54
C ARG A 239 1.88 0.54 -12.72
N ILE A 240 2.32 1.60 -13.39
CA ILE A 240 3.01 2.75 -12.76
C ILE A 240 2.11 3.98 -12.57
N ASP A 241 0.98 4.05 -13.28
CA ASP A 241 -0.09 5.03 -13.04
C ASP A 241 -1.42 4.29 -12.92
N LYS A 242 -2.06 4.38 -11.75
CA LYS A 242 -3.38 3.80 -11.50
C LYS A 242 -4.42 4.89 -11.74
N SER A 243 -5.15 4.78 -12.85
CA SER A 243 -6.17 5.77 -13.20
C SER A 243 -7.13 6.01 -12.03
N LEU A 244 -7.43 7.29 -11.77
CA LEU A 244 -8.42 7.71 -10.77
C LEU A 244 -9.86 7.39 -11.19
N ASP A 245 -10.07 6.89 -12.41
CA ASP A 245 -11.38 6.46 -12.90
C ASP A 245 -11.74 5.11 -12.30
N GLU A 246 -12.72 5.10 -11.39
CA GLU A 246 -13.29 3.87 -10.84
C GLU A 246 -13.73 2.91 -11.97
N ILE A 247 -13.53 1.61 -11.74
CA ILE A 247 -14.12 0.51 -12.51
C ILE A 247 -15.63 0.77 -12.66
N SER A 248 -16.16 0.68 -13.88
CA SER A 248 -17.57 1.01 -14.13
C SER A 248 -18.51 0.01 -13.40
N ALA A 249 -19.77 0.40 -13.12
CA ALA A 249 -20.73 -0.51 -12.47
C ALA A 249 -20.90 -1.82 -13.28
N LYS A 250 -21.05 -1.69 -14.61
CA LYS A 250 -21.09 -2.82 -15.55
C LYS A 250 -19.82 -3.70 -15.47
N GLU A 251 -18.64 -3.09 -15.50
CA GLU A 251 -17.35 -3.81 -15.42
C GLU A 251 -17.20 -4.53 -14.07
N LYS A 252 -17.70 -3.95 -12.95
CA LYS A 252 -17.77 -4.63 -11.65
C LYS A 252 -18.72 -5.83 -11.66
N GLU A 253 -19.89 -5.72 -12.29
CA GLU A 253 -20.86 -6.80 -12.42
C GLU A 253 -20.31 -7.95 -13.28
N GLU A 254 -19.70 -7.64 -14.42
CA GLU A 254 -19.03 -8.62 -15.30
C GLU A 254 -17.85 -9.30 -14.60
N MET A 255 -17.06 -8.55 -13.81
CA MET A 255 -15.96 -9.10 -13.00
C MET A 255 -16.46 -10.07 -11.91
N VAL A 256 -17.56 -9.75 -11.23
CA VAL A 256 -18.20 -10.65 -10.25
C VAL A 256 -18.74 -11.91 -10.93
N LEU A 257 -19.35 -11.78 -12.11
CA LEU A 257 -19.83 -12.91 -12.90
C LEU A 257 -18.67 -13.80 -13.38
N ALA A 258 -17.57 -13.20 -13.85
CA ALA A 258 -16.36 -13.91 -14.24
C ALA A 258 -15.76 -14.67 -13.04
N LYS A 259 -15.59 -14.02 -11.87
CA LYS A 259 -15.15 -14.67 -10.63
C LYS A 259 -16.00 -15.91 -10.34
N LYS A 260 -17.32 -15.75 -10.25
CA LYS A 260 -18.24 -16.88 -9.96
C LYS A 260 -18.11 -18.00 -11.00
N THR A 261 -17.97 -17.67 -12.28
CA THR A 261 -17.87 -18.66 -13.36
C THR A 261 -16.54 -19.44 -13.30
N PHE A 262 -15.42 -18.78 -13.00
CA PHE A 262 -14.12 -19.45 -12.78
C PHE A 262 -14.13 -20.39 -11.56
N PHE A 263 -14.75 -19.98 -10.44
CA PHE A 263 -14.88 -20.84 -9.26
C PHE A 263 -15.76 -22.06 -9.54
N ASN A 264 -16.86 -21.89 -10.30
CA ASN A 264 -17.68 -23.02 -10.74
C ASN A 264 -16.88 -23.97 -11.64
N ALA A 265 -16.07 -23.45 -12.57
CA ALA A 265 -15.23 -24.26 -13.45
C ALA A 265 -14.20 -25.11 -12.69
N ASP A 266 -13.48 -24.51 -11.72
CA ASP A 266 -12.52 -25.19 -10.85
C ASP A 266 -13.18 -26.27 -9.98
N SER A 267 -14.46 -26.11 -9.64
CA SER A 267 -15.24 -27.11 -8.91
C SER A 267 -15.68 -28.26 -9.82
N MET A 268 -16.17 -27.97 -11.04
CA MET A 268 -16.48 -29.02 -12.03
C MET A 268 -15.23 -29.84 -12.38
N GLU A 269 -14.07 -29.22 -12.50
CA GLU A 269 -12.81 -29.91 -12.81
C GLU A 269 -12.32 -30.81 -11.66
N LYS A 270 -12.28 -30.29 -10.43
CA LYS A 270 -11.54 -30.94 -9.33
C LYS A 270 -12.43 -31.69 -8.33
N ASP A 271 -13.69 -31.28 -8.18
CA ASP A 271 -14.65 -31.94 -7.30
C ASP A 271 -15.45 -32.98 -8.09
N GLU A 272 -16.16 -32.54 -9.14
CA GLU A 272 -17.05 -33.39 -9.96
C GLU A 272 -16.28 -34.19 -11.04
N LYS A 273 -15.10 -33.72 -11.45
CA LYS A 273 -14.27 -34.26 -12.56
C LYS A 273 -14.96 -34.23 -13.93
N ASP A 274 -15.90 -33.32 -14.12
CA ASP A 274 -16.49 -33.00 -15.42
C ASP A 274 -15.63 -31.96 -16.15
N LEU A 275 -14.59 -32.46 -16.83
CA LEU A 275 -13.64 -31.64 -17.59
C LEU A 275 -14.27 -30.93 -18.80
N GLU A 276 -15.37 -31.44 -19.34
CA GLU A 276 -16.05 -30.85 -20.50
C GLU A 276 -16.88 -29.62 -20.08
N THR A 277 -17.66 -29.75 -19.00
CA THR A 277 -18.36 -28.61 -18.39
C THR A 277 -17.37 -27.61 -17.80
N ALA A 278 -16.26 -28.07 -17.19
CA ALA A 278 -15.21 -27.18 -16.70
C ALA A 278 -14.63 -26.29 -17.82
N ILE A 279 -14.21 -26.87 -18.96
CA ILE A 279 -13.70 -26.09 -20.10
C ILE A 279 -14.76 -25.13 -20.66
N SER A 280 -16.01 -25.58 -20.79
CA SER A 280 -17.12 -24.72 -21.23
C SER A 280 -17.28 -23.48 -20.32
N LEU A 281 -17.17 -23.67 -19.00
CA LEU A 281 -17.22 -22.59 -18.02
C LEU A 281 -15.96 -21.72 -18.02
N TYR A 282 -14.75 -22.30 -18.16
CA TYR A 282 -13.50 -21.54 -18.29
C TYR A 282 -13.52 -20.63 -19.52
N VAL A 283 -13.90 -21.17 -20.69
CA VAL A 283 -14.03 -20.38 -21.92
C VAL A 283 -15.10 -19.30 -21.75
N LYS A 284 -16.26 -19.63 -21.17
CA LYS A 284 -17.32 -18.64 -20.89
C LYS A 284 -16.83 -17.51 -19.97
N ALA A 285 -16.05 -17.84 -18.94
CA ALA A 285 -15.45 -16.84 -18.07
C ALA A 285 -14.43 -15.99 -18.84
N GLN A 286 -13.50 -16.62 -19.57
CA GLN A 286 -12.46 -15.97 -20.36
C GLN A 286 -13.02 -15.06 -21.45
N MET A 287 -14.16 -15.40 -22.06
CA MET A 287 -14.83 -14.52 -23.04
C MET A 287 -15.26 -13.17 -22.44
N LEU A 288 -15.59 -13.10 -21.15
CA LEU A 288 -15.90 -11.80 -20.50
C LEU A 288 -14.69 -10.87 -20.44
N LEU A 289 -13.46 -11.42 -20.45
CA LEU A 289 -12.21 -10.65 -20.43
C LEU A 289 -11.93 -10.03 -21.79
N THR A 290 -12.26 -10.73 -22.88
CA THR A 290 -12.00 -10.26 -24.26
C THR A 290 -12.73 -8.97 -24.59
N GLY A 291 -13.82 -8.64 -23.88
CA GLY A 291 -14.48 -7.32 -23.93
C GLY A 291 -13.60 -6.16 -23.43
N TYR A 292 -12.46 -6.47 -22.81
CA TYR A 292 -11.47 -5.54 -22.28
C TYR A 292 -10.09 -5.87 -22.88
N PRO A 293 -9.84 -5.59 -24.17
CA PRO A 293 -8.63 -6.03 -24.88
C PRO A 293 -7.35 -5.35 -24.39
N SER A 294 -6.23 -6.05 -24.62
CA SER A 294 -4.85 -5.66 -24.28
C SER A 294 -4.33 -4.45 -25.06
N ILE A 295 -4.94 -4.17 -26.22
CA ILE A 295 -4.68 -3.00 -27.06
C ILE A 295 -5.98 -2.21 -27.16
N ASP A 296 -5.91 -0.89 -26.96
CA ASP A 296 -7.11 -0.06 -27.13
C ASP A 296 -7.49 0.10 -28.60
N SER A 297 -8.80 0.06 -28.87
CA SER A 297 -9.42 0.36 -30.17
C SER A 297 -8.91 1.64 -30.84
N ILE A 298 -8.48 2.65 -30.06
CA ILE A 298 -7.88 3.88 -30.59
C ILE A 298 -6.47 3.61 -31.11
N THR A 299 -5.62 2.92 -30.34
CA THR A 299 -4.27 2.51 -30.74
C THR A 299 -4.31 1.61 -31.97
N GLN A 300 -5.26 0.67 -32.01
CA GLN A 300 -5.51 -0.24 -33.13
C GLN A 300 -5.95 0.52 -34.40
N LYS A 301 -6.84 1.52 -34.27
CA LYS A 301 -7.20 2.41 -35.40
C LYS A 301 -6.03 3.25 -35.90
N ILE A 302 -5.16 3.74 -35.00
CA ILE A 302 -3.96 4.49 -35.37
C ILE A 302 -2.98 3.60 -36.15
N LYS A 303 -2.75 2.35 -35.72
CA LYS A 303 -1.95 1.36 -36.46
C LYS A 303 -2.53 1.07 -37.85
N ASN A 304 -3.84 0.79 -37.93
CA ASN A 304 -4.50 0.41 -39.18
C ASN A 304 -4.62 1.55 -40.21
N MET A 305 -4.43 2.81 -39.82
CA MET A 305 -4.45 3.95 -40.76
C MET A 305 -3.20 4.08 -41.63
N ASN A 306 -2.20 3.21 -41.46
CA ASN A 306 -0.97 3.17 -42.27
C ASN A 306 -0.28 4.54 -42.37
N ILE A 307 -0.39 5.34 -41.30
CA ILE A 307 0.28 6.62 -41.18
C ILE A 307 1.75 6.32 -40.92
N SER A 308 2.53 6.30 -42.00
CA SER A 308 3.94 6.71 -41.95
C SER A 308 4.00 8.07 -41.26
N SER A 309 4.28 8.06 -39.96
CA SER A 309 4.37 9.26 -39.12
C SER A 309 5.72 9.95 -39.30
N THR A 310 6.13 10.13 -40.56
CA THR A 310 7.19 11.07 -40.91
C THR A 310 6.70 12.49 -40.62
N SER A 311 7.04 12.95 -39.42
CA SER A 311 6.87 14.31 -38.87
C SER A 311 5.52 14.59 -38.20
N PRO A 312 5.52 15.07 -36.92
CA PRO A 312 4.30 15.54 -36.27
C PRO A 312 3.95 16.96 -36.73
N LEU A 313 2.66 17.37 -36.62
CA LEU A 313 2.23 18.60 -35.92
C LEU A 313 0.71 18.91 -36.08
N LYS A 314 0.06 19.07 -34.91
CA LYS A 314 -1.01 20.03 -34.54
C LYS A 314 -2.09 20.44 -35.56
N LYS A 315 -3.36 20.38 -35.10
CA LYS A 315 -4.34 21.48 -35.22
C LYS A 315 -5.36 21.48 -34.06
N ARG A 316 -5.94 22.65 -33.74
CA ARG A 316 -7.00 22.89 -32.73
C ARG A 316 -8.04 23.87 -33.29
N PRO A 317 -9.34 23.61 -33.05
CA PRO A 317 -10.35 24.65 -32.73
C PRO A 317 -11.24 24.21 -31.54
N LEU A 318 -12.10 25.00 -30.87
CA LEU A 318 -12.39 26.45 -30.87
C LEU A 318 -12.75 26.92 -29.41
N SER A 319 -13.16 28.18 -29.22
CA SER A 319 -12.84 28.95 -28.01
C SER A 319 -13.77 28.91 -26.79
N THR A 320 -13.20 28.50 -25.66
CA THR A 320 -13.57 28.95 -24.29
C THR A 320 -12.29 29.48 -23.61
N LEU A 321 -12.21 29.61 -22.26
CA LEU A 321 -11.01 30.12 -21.57
C LEU A 321 -9.72 29.28 -21.85
N GLY A 322 -9.88 28.06 -22.39
CA GLY A 322 -8.80 27.21 -22.92
C GLY A 322 -8.21 27.60 -24.29
N ASN A 323 -8.77 28.61 -24.96
CA ASN A 323 -8.26 29.16 -26.23
C ASN A 323 -7.51 30.48 -26.06
N ILE A 324 -7.42 31.04 -24.84
CA ILE A 324 -6.38 32.02 -24.55
C ILE A 324 -5.04 31.29 -24.71
N PRO A 325 -4.12 31.78 -25.57
CA PRO A 325 -2.77 31.23 -25.67
C PRO A 325 -2.11 31.16 -24.29
N GLU A 326 -1.57 29.99 -23.93
CA GLU A 326 -1.10 29.69 -22.57
C GLU A 326 -0.10 30.71 -22.02
N VAL A 327 0.75 31.29 -22.89
CA VAL A 327 1.70 32.37 -22.56
C VAL A 327 1.00 33.63 -22.05
N GLN A 328 -0.11 34.03 -22.68
CA GLN A 328 -0.88 35.21 -22.28
C GLN A 328 -1.64 34.95 -20.97
N LEU A 329 -2.15 33.73 -20.77
CA LEU A 329 -2.80 33.34 -19.52
C LEU A 329 -1.80 33.28 -18.35
N PHE A 330 -0.58 32.78 -18.57
CA PHE A 330 0.47 32.77 -17.53
C PHE A 330 0.79 34.18 -17.04
N ASN A 331 0.85 35.18 -17.91
CA ASN A 331 1.14 36.56 -17.50
C ASN A 331 0.04 37.16 -16.61
N VAL A 332 -1.19 36.64 -16.66
CA VAL A 332 -2.29 37.01 -15.73
C VAL A 332 -2.20 36.20 -14.43
N LEU A 333 -1.97 34.88 -14.52
CA LEU A 333 -1.89 34.01 -13.34
C LEU A 333 -0.67 34.30 -12.45
N VAL A 334 0.42 34.77 -13.05
CA VAL A 334 1.61 35.31 -12.37
C VAL A 334 1.32 36.67 -11.72
N LEU A 335 0.08 37.18 -11.64
CA LEU A 335 -0.26 38.35 -10.81
C LEU A 335 -1.12 37.98 -9.58
N LEU A 336 -1.47 36.70 -9.39
CA LEU A 336 -2.34 36.23 -8.30
C LEU A 336 -1.54 35.68 -7.10
N LYS A 337 -2.09 35.77 -5.89
CA LYS A 337 -1.41 35.29 -4.66
C LYS A 337 -1.37 33.75 -4.61
N PRO A 338 -0.34 33.12 -3.99
CA PRO A 338 -0.25 31.67 -3.88
C PRO A 338 -1.43 30.99 -3.18
N ILE A 339 -2.08 31.66 -2.22
CA ILE A 339 -3.34 31.15 -1.67
C ILE A 339 -4.41 31.10 -2.76
N ASP A 340 -4.67 32.20 -3.48
CA ASP A 340 -5.65 32.28 -4.56
C ASP A 340 -5.33 31.35 -5.73
N LEU A 341 -4.06 31.05 -5.98
CA LEU A 341 -3.64 29.98 -6.89
C LEU A 341 -3.93 28.60 -6.30
N GLY A 342 -3.67 28.38 -5.01
CA GLY A 342 -4.15 27.23 -4.25
C GLY A 342 -5.66 27.05 -4.38
N ARG A 343 -6.43 28.15 -4.36
CA ARG A 343 -7.87 28.27 -4.68
C ARG A 343 -8.18 28.00 -6.16
N LEU A 344 -7.25 28.27 -7.06
CA LEU A 344 -7.40 28.11 -8.50
C LEU A 344 -7.12 26.69 -9.02
N ARG A 345 -6.17 25.91 -8.45
CA ARG A 345 -6.08 24.45 -8.74
C ARG A 345 -7.42 23.76 -8.40
N VAL A 346 -8.13 24.30 -7.40
CA VAL A 346 -9.49 23.89 -6.99
C VAL A 346 -10.60 24.34 -7.92
N THR A 347 -10.38 25.30 -8.81
CA THR A 347 -11.44 25.78 -9.71
C THR A 347 -11.64 24.92 -10.95
N SER A 348 -10.60 24.40 -11.62
CA SER A 348 -10.78 23.54 -12.82
C SER A 348 -9.61 22.62 -13.11
N LYS A 349 -9.81 21.56 -13.92
CA LYS A 349 -8.73 20.66 -14.37
C LYS A 349 -7.75 21.34 -15.33
N TYR A 350 -8.22 22.34 -16.09
CA TYR A 350 -7.38 23.18 -16.96
C TYR A 350 -6.43 24.05 -16.13
N PHE A 351 -6.93 24.76 -15.12
CA PHE A 351 -6.08 25.49 -14.16
C PHE A 351 -5.29 24.57 -13.25
N ALA A 352 -5.83 23.42 -12.89
CA ALA A 352 -5.08 22.42 -12.16
C ALA A 352 -3.85 22.01 -12.95
N THR A 353 -3.99 21.69 -14.24
CA THR A 353 -2.89 21.32 -15.13
C THR A 353 -1.97 22.50 -15.43
N ILE A 354 -2.48 23.65 -15.88
CA ILE A 354 -1.67 24.83 -16.22
C ILE A 354 -0.83 25.28 -15.04
N VAL A 355 -1.44 25.33 -13.87
CA VAL A 355 -0.73 25.71 -12.66
C VAL A 355 -0.01 24.49 -12.07
N SER A 356 -0.21 23.23 -12.50
CA SER A 356 0.72 22.12 -12.16
C SER A 356 2.09 22.28 -12.82
N LYS A 357 2.25 23.15 -13.83
CA LYS A 357 3.45 23.20 -14.68
C LYS A 357 4.65 23.85 -14.00
N ASP A 358 5.84 23.30 -14.26
CA ASP A 358 7.14 23.85 -13.83
C ASP A 358 7.20 25.32 -14.12
N SER A 359 6.90 25.67 -15.37
CA SER A 359 7.02 27.01 -15.91
C SER A 359 6.10 28.03 -15.24
N LEU A 360 4.98 27.62 -14.63
CA LEU A 360 4.09 28.55 -13.93
C LEU A 360 4.56 28.78 -12.50
N TRP A 361 4.79 27.73 -11.72
CA TRP A 361 5.36 27.91 -10.37
C TRP A 361 6.75 28.51 -10.40
N ARG A 362 7.58 28.15 -11.38
CA ARG A 362 8.84 28.83 -11.67
C ARG A 362 8.66 30.33 -11.85
N ARG A 363 7.62 30.79 -12.58
CA ARG A 363 7.39 32.23 -12.81
C ARG A 363 6.74 32.93 -11.61
N ILE A 364 5.82 32.27 -10.91
CA ILE A 364 5.26 32.72 -9.62
C ILE A 364 6.37 32.84 -8.57
N TYR A 365 7.28 31.87 -8.53
CA TYR A 365 8.47 31.83 -7.68
C TYR A 365 9.49 32.91 -8.10
N ILE A 366 9.80 33.07 -9.39
CA ILE A 366 10.67 34.16 -9.88
C ILE A 366 10.09 35.54 -9.53
N ARG A 367 8.76 35.69 -9.54
CA ARG A 367 8.06 36.93 -9.15
C ARG A 367 8.07 37.16 -7.64
N ASP A 368 7.71 36.15 -6.87
CA ASP A 368 7.60 36.24 -5.40
C ASP A 368 8.98 36.30 -4.73
N PHE A 369 10.03 35.85 -5.42
CA PHE A 369 11.41 35.83 -4.96
C PHE A 369 12.34 36.62 -5.90
N SER A 370 13.03 35.99 -6.86
CA SER A 370 13.79 36.68 -7.93
C SER A 370 14.23 35.73 -9.05
N MET A 371 14.80 36.29 -10.13
CA MET A 371 15.41 35.50 -11.22
C MET A 371 16.78 34.93 -10.80
N GLU A 372 17.58 35.66 -10.03
CA GLU A 372 18.83 35.18 -9.43
C GLU A 372 18.57 33.98 -8.50
N SER A 373 17.59 34.08 -7.60
CA SER A 373 17.19 33.00 -6.67
C SER A 373 16.75 31.75 -7.42
N PHE A 374 15.92 31.93 -8.46
CA PHE A 374 15.48 30.81 -9.28
C PHE A 374 16.63 30.14 -10.06
N ASN A 375 17.56 30.92 -10.62
CA ASN A 375 18.72 30.36 -11.31
C ASN A 375 19.71 29.69 -10.34
N PHE A 376 19.86 30.21 -9.13
CA PHE A 376 20.58 29.57 -8.03
C PHE A 376 19.98 28.20 -7.70
N GLU A 377 18.70 28.09 -7.33
CA GLU A 377 18.07 26.80 -7.04
C GLU A 377 17.99 25.84 -8.24
N LYS A 378 17.89 26.38 -9.46
CA LYS A 378 17.89 25.54 -10.68
C LYS A 378 19.25 24.88 -10.91
N ASN A 379 20.35 25.61 -10.66
CA ASN A 379 21.71 25.20 -11.00
C ASN A 379 22.50 24.60 -9.81
N CYS A 380 22.08 24.85 -8.56
CA CYS A 380 22.69 24.27 -7.37
C CYS A 380 22.39 22.77 -7.22
N VAL A 381 23.17 21.93 -7.90
CA VAL A 381 23.45 20.57 -7.45
C VAL A 381 24.54 20.67 -6.37
N ILE A 382 24.14 20.81 -5.09
CA ILE A 382 25.12 21.02 -4.01
C ILE A 382 25.81 19.70 -3.66
N ASN A 383 26.96 19.49 -4.30
CA ASN A 383 28.06 18.69 -3.78
C ASN A 383 29.13 19.67 -3.28
N ILE A 384 29.08 20.07 -1.99
CA ILE A 384 30.12 20.92 -1.39
C ILE A 384 30.52 20.36 -0.02
N LYS A 385 31.74 19.82 0.05
CA LYS A 385 32.52 19.77 1.29
C LYS A 385 32.87 21.20 1.67
N VAL A 386 32.54 21.63 2.88
CA VAL A 386 33.17 22.81 3.48
C VAL A 386 34.45 22.35 4.16
N ASN A 387 35.60 22.64 3.56
CA ASN A 387 36.81 22.88 4.33
C ASN A 387 37.20 24.34 4.09
N SER A 388 37.50 25.05 5.18
CA SER A 388 37.96 26.43 5.14
C SER A 388 39.25 26.56 4.34
N THR A 389 39.35 27.64 3.56
CA THR A 389 40.60 28.25 3.09
C THR A 389 41.63 27.35 2.39
N ARG A 390 41.53 27.34 1.05
CA ARG A 390 42.60 27.21 0.03
C ARG A 390 43.31 25.87 -0.21
N GLU A 391 43.48 25.67 -1.53
CA GLU A 391 44.58 25.00 -2.26
C GLU A 391 44.57 23.46 -2.45
N ASN A 392 44.93 23.12 -3.70
CA ASN A 392 45.10 21.81 -4.34
C ASN A 392 43.86 20.92 -4.61
N ILE A 393 43.58 20.77 -5.91
CA ILE A 393 42.71 19.73 -6.46
C ILE A 393 43.44 18.40 -6.39
N VAL A 394 42.97 17.48 -5.55
CA VAL A 394 43.32 16.06 -5.66
C VAL A 394 42.10 15.32 -6.22
N LYS A 395 42.25 14.74 -7.41
CA LYS A 395 41.28 13.76 -7.92
C LYS A 395 41.34 12.52 -7.03
N SER A 396 40.20 12.09 -6.51
CA SER A 396 40.06 10.75 -5.94
C SER A 396 38.83 10.08 -6.55
N ASP A 397 39.05 9.10 -7.42
CA ASP A 397 38.00 8.27 -7.98
C ASP A 397 37.35 7.41 -6.89
N ARG A 398 36.01 7.53 -6.76
CA ARG A 398 35.02 6.52 -6.33
C ARG A 398 33.68 7.20 -6.05
N PHE A 399 32.82 7.30 -7.06
CA PHE A 399 31.41 7.63 -6.85
C PHE A 399 30.56 6.36 -6.84
N LYS A 400 29.96 6.05 -5.68
CA LYS A 400 28.82 5.13 -5.60
C LYS A 400 27.54 5.91 -5.90
N GLN A 401 26.78 5.41 -6.88
CA GLN A 401 25.34 5.56 -7.13
C GLN A 401 24.68 6.91 -6.73
N SER A 402 24.37 7.75 -7.72
CA SER A 402 23.41 8.84 -7.56
C SER A 402 21.97 8.35 -7.79
N LYS A 403 21.14 8.40 -6.74
CA LYS A 403 19.69 8.60 -6.96
C LYS A 403 19.47 10.05 -7.39
N THR A 404 18.68 10.28 -8.43
CA THR A 404 18.20 11.63 -8.79
C THR A 404 16.68 11.63 -8.88
N ASP A 405 16.04 12.18 -7.85
CA ASP A 405 14.60 12.45 -7.79
C ASP A 405 14.16 13.43 -8.90
N VAL A 406 12.90 13.30 -9.34
CA VAL A 406 12.23 14.35 -10.14
C VAL A 406 11.95 15.58 -9.26
N LYS A 407 12.06 16.80 -9.81
CA LYS A 407 12.06 18.04 -8.99
C LYS A 407 10.68 18.36 -8.38
N ARG A 408 10.67 18.54 -7.05
CA ARG A 408 9.49 18.56 -6.15
C ARG A 408 8.37 19.60 -6.36
N TRP A 409 8.65 20.76 -6.97
CA TRP A 409 7.75 21.92 -6.90
C TRP A 409 6.36 21.64 -7.56
N MET A 410 6.24 20.60 -8.42
CA MET A 410 5.01 20.13 -9.08
C MET A 410 3.95 19.59 -8.13
N LEU A 411 4.41 18.72 -7.23
CA LEU A 411 3.60 18.01 -6.24
C LEU A 411 3.19 18.95 -5.11
N THR A 412 4.08 19.87 -4.69
CA THR A 412 3.82 20.89 -3.66
C THR A 412 2.49 21.62 -3.86
N TYR A 413 2.23 22.10 -5.07
CA TYR A 413 0.99 22.82 -5.36
C TYR A 413 -0.26 21.89 -5.42
N GLN A 414 -0.10 20.57 -5.59
CA GLN A 414 -1.20 19.58 -5.83
C GLN A 414 -2.01 19.25 -4.59
N ASN A 415 -1.46 19.77 -3.49
CA ASN A 415 -1.52 19.25 -2.17
C ASN A 415 -2.03 20.40 -1.27
N ILE A 416 -1.41 21.58 -1.39
CA ILE A 416 -1.98 22.92 -1.07
C ILE A 416 -3.37 23.12 -1.70
N TYR A 417 -3.61 22.47 -2.84
CA TYR A 417 -4.86 22.49 -3.57
C TYR A 417 -6.00 21.74 -2.85
N THR A 418 -5.83 20.44 -2.58
CA THR A 418 -6.92 19.59 -2.06
C THR A 418 -7.35 20.01 -0.66
N PHE A 419 -6.39 20.55 0.10
CA PHE A 419 -6.59 21.33 1.33
C PHE A 419 -7.69 22.41 1.20
N TYR A 420 -7.79 23.12 0.07
CA TYR A 420 -8.55 24.39 0.03
C TYR A 420 -10.09 24.32 -0.17
N LYS A 421 -10.68 23.68 -1.20
CA LYS A 421 -12.19 23.74 -1.38
C LYS A 421 -12.91 22.92 -0.35
N LYS A 422 -12.35 21.75 -0.06
CA LYS A 422 -13.04 20.78 0.78
C LYS A 422 -12.77 21.02 2.25
N ASN A 423 -11.65 21.67 2.58
CA ASN A 423 -11.13 21.73 3.94
C ASN A 423 -11.10 20.35 4.62
N GLU A 424 -11.00 19.25 3.86
CA GLU A 424 -11.26 17.88 4.31
C GLU A 424 -9.94 17.14 4.54
N ILE A 425 -9.49 17.13 5.80
CA ILE A 425 -8.24 16.50 6.26
C ILE A 425 -8.60 15.30 7.12
N SER A 426 -7.98 14.15 6.87
CA SER A 426 -8.09 13.00 7.78
C SER A 426 -7.20 13.24 9.00
N ILE A 427 -7.82 13.39 10.15
CA ILE A 427 -7.16 13.54 11.45
C ILE A 427 -7.02 12.16 12.05
N ILE A 428 -5.79 11.73 12.34
CA ILE A 428 -5.48 10.37 12.79
C ILE A 428 -4.60 10.45 14.05
N ASP A 429 -5.11 9.90 15.15
CA ASP A 429 -4.38 9.68 16.40
C ASP A 429 -4.20 8.17 16.60
N MET A 430 -2.99 7.67 16.37
CA MET A 430 -2.68 6.24 16.47
C MET A 430 -2.06 5.91 17.83
N GLY A 431 -2.89 5.47 18.78
CA GLY A 431 -2.43 4.88 20.03
C GLY A 431 -2.09 3.39 19.89
N SER A 432 -1.30 2.86 20.82
CA SER A 432 -0.76 1.48 20.76
C SER A 432 -1.79 0.34 20.90
N GLN A 433 -3.06 0.65 21.10
CA GLN A 433 -4.17 -0.32 21.00
C GLN A 433 -5.28 0.13 20.06
N ASN A 434 -5.56 1.44 19.99
CA ASN A 434 -6.64 2.00 19.19
C ASN A 434 -6.14 3.16 18.33
N VAL A 435 -6.55 3.16 17.06
CA VAL A 435 -6.46 4.31 16.17
C VAL A 435 -7.78 5.07 16.24
N LYS A 436 -7.72 6.34 16.61
CA LYS A 436 -8.83 7.29 16.57
C LYS A 436 -8.76 8.05 15.25
N VAL A 437 -9.91 8.24 14.61
CA VAL A 437 -10.02 8.95 13.34
C VAL A 437 -11.18 9.92 13.34
N GLY A 438 -10.93 11.09 12.77
CA GLY A 438 -11.92 12.10 12.48
C GLY A 438 -11.57 12.83 11.19
N SER A 439 -12.45 13.73 10.78
CA SER A 439 -12.08 14.76 9.81
C SER A 439 -12.49 16.12 10.32
N THR A 440 -11.95 17.15 9.69
CA THR A 440 -12.31 18.56 9.85
C THR A 440 -13.80 18.85 9.64
N ASN A 441 -14.47 18.15 8.73
CA ASN A 441 -15.88 18.40 8.36
C ASN A 441 -16.88 17.41 8.97
N SER A 442 -16.40 16.35 9.62
CA SER A 442 -17.25 15.35 10.28
C SER A 442 -17.24 15.62 11.78
N GLU A 443 -18.39 15.88 12.39
CA GLU A 443 -18.53 15.85 13.85
C GLU A 443 -18.30 14.44 14.39
N ILE A 444 -18.78 13.43 13.65
CA ILE A 444 -18.58 12.02 13.95
C ILE A 444 -17.08 11.72 13.98
N THR A 445 -16.65 11.18 15.11
CA THR A 445 -15.28 10.73 15.38
C THR A 445 -15.38 9.27 15.80
N THR A 446 -14.50 8.41 15.31
CA THR A 446 -14.55 6.96 15.58
C THR A 446 -13.18 6.44 16.00
N SER A 447 -13.14 5.24 16.55
CA SER A 447 -11.87 4.53 16.76
C SER A 447 -12.00 3.05 16.43
N PHE A 448 -10.87 2.41 16.16
CA PHE A 448 -10.78 0.97 15.89
C PHE A 448 -9.44 0.41 16.38
N ALA A 449 -9.39 -0.89 16.63
CA ALA A 449 -8.17 -1.55 17.08
C ALA A 449 -7.00 -1.36 16.10
N GLN A 450 -5.82 -1.06 16.62
CA GLN A 450 -4.59 -0.78 15.87
C GLN A 450 -3.92 -2.06 15.32
N ARG A 451 -4.73 -3.08 14.99
CA ARG A 451 -4.27 -4.39 14.49
C ARG A 451 -4.44 -4.46 12.98
N VAL A 452 -3.47 -5.08 12.32
CA VAL A 452 -3.47 -5.38 10.89
C VAL A 452 -3.12 -6.85 10.70
N GLY A 453 -3.80 -7.55 9.80
CA GLY A 453 -3.47 -8.92 9.40
C GLY A 453 -3.47 -9.06 7.88
N LYS A 454 -2.70 -9.99 7.36
CA LYS A 454 -2.65 -10.30 5.92
C LYS A 454 -3.34 -11.63 5.67
N ARG A 455 -4.31 -11.67 4.75
CA ARG A 455 -5.01 -12.90 4.35
C ARG A 455 -4.68 -13.22 2.90
N GLN A 456 -4.50 -14.49 2.59
CA GLN A 456 -4.41 -14.99 1.22
C GLN A 456 -5.68 -15.76 0.87
N GLU A 457 -6.38 -15.37 -0.19
CA GLU A 457 -7.51 -16.15 -0.72
C GLU A 457 -7.01 -17.20 -1.73
N TYR A 458 -7.53 -18.44 -1.65
CA TYR A 458 -7.41 -19.36 -2.77
C TYR A 458 -8.08 -18.76 -4.01
N GLN A 459 -7.32 -18.68 -5.09
CA GLN A 459 -7.83 -18.36 -6.42
C GLN A 459 -7.62 -19.60 -7.30
N PRO A 460 -8.64 -20.06 -8.04
CA PRO A 460 -8.46 -21.05 -9.10
C PRO A 460 -7.31 -20.71 -10.03
N HIS A 461 -6.66 -21.72 -10.56
CA HIS A 461 -5.51 -21.60 -11.44
C HIS A 461 -5.77 -20.88 -12.79
N TYR A 462 -7.04 -20.71 -13.19
CA TYR A 462 -7.46 -19.87 -14.32
C TYR A 462 -7.96 -18.47 -13.91
N VAL A 463 -8.00 -18.13 -12.62
CA VAL A 463 -8.47 -16.81 -12.18
C VAL A 463 -7.45 -15.74 -12.50
N MET A 464 -7.99 -14.64 -13.01
CA MET A 464 -7.24 -13.46 -13.38
C MET A 464 -6.59 -12.74 -12.20
N SER A 465 -5.37 -12.35 -12.50
CA SER A 465 -4.63 -11.16 -12.09
C SER A 465 -5.31 -9.87 -11.61
N SER A 466 -6.61 -9.64 -11.83
CA SER A 466 -7.27 -8.40 -11.41
C SER A 466 -7.70 -8.39 -9.94
N MET A 467 -7.67 -9.54 -9.28
CA MET A 467 -8.00 -9.66 -7.87
C MET A 467 -6.76 -9.87 -7.01
N ASP A 468 -6.63 -9.05 -5.97
CA ASP A 468 -5.64 -9.20 -4.92
C ASP A 468 -5.60 -10.65 -4.41
N ARG A 469 -4.47 -11.33 -4.62
CA ARG A 469 -4.21 -12.63 -3.97
C ARG A 469 -4.12 -12.46 -2.44
N TYR A 470 -3.72 -11.26 -1.99
CA TYR A 470 -3.60 -10.90 -0.58
C TYR A 470 -4.46 -9.70 -0.21
N THR A 471 -5.36 -9.87 0.76
CA THR A 471 -6.12 -8.76 1.34
C THR A 471 -5.58 -8.40 2.72
N TRP A 472 -5.35 -7.12 2.94
CA TRP A 472 -5.07 -6.58 4.28
C TRP A 472 -6.40 -6.40 5.03
N VAL A 473 -6.50 -7.01 6.22
CA VAL A 473 -7.60 -6.80 7.16
C VAL A 473 -7.13 -5.93 8.32
N VAL A 474 -7.96 -4.97 8.72
CA VAL A 474 -7.62 -3.97 9.74
C VAL A 474 -8.72 -3.89 10.80
N GLY A 475 -8.35 -3.69 12.06
CA GLY A 475 -9.28 -3.53 13.17
C GLY A 475 -9.91 -4.85 13.63
N SER A 476 -11.22 -4.84 13.91
CA SER A 476 -11.97 -5.99 14.46
C SER A 476 -11.95 -7.25 13.58
N ASN A 477 -11.55 -7.14 12.31
CA ASN A 477 -11.53 -8.26 11.36
C ASN A 477 -10.20 -9.05 11.40
N THR A 478 -9.25 -8.67 12.25
CA THR A 478 -7.99 -9.41 12.48
C THR A 478 -8.18 -10.53 13.49
N THR A 479 -7.59 -11.69 13.22
CA THR A 479 -7.41 -12.80 14.17
C THR A 479 -6.37 -12.46 15.24
N ARG A 480 -6.48 -13.07 16.43
CA ARG A 480 -5.50 -12.91 17.53
C ARG A 480 -4.10 -13.42 17.15
N SER A 481 -4.02 -14.45 16.30
CA SER A 481 -2.79 -15.09 15.80
C SER A 481 -1.99 -14.23 14.82
N ASP A 482 -2.66 -13.45 13.96
CA ASP A 482 -2.06 -12.85 12.76
C ASP A 482 -2.07 -11.31 12.84
N SER A 483 -1.95 -10.77 14.06
CA SER A 483 -2.05 -9.34 14.36
C SER A 483 -0.68 -8.64 14.40
N TYR A 484 -0.38 -7.91 13.33
CA TYR A 484 0.73 -6.96 13.24
C TYR A 484 0.32 -5.55 13.73
N PHE A 485 1.32 -4.76 14.11
CA PHE A 485 1.15 -3.42 14.68
C PHE A 485 1.97 -2.38 13.90
N GLY A 486 1.39 -1.20 13.65
CA GLY A 486 2.08 -0.06 13.04
C GLY A 486 2.56 1.01 14.03
N VAL A 487 2.18 0.90 15.30
CA VAL A 487 2.66 1.76 16.40
C VAL A 487 3.08 0.90 17.58
N LYS A 488 4.15 1.28 18.27
CA LYS A 488 4.61 0.68 19.53
C LYS A 488 5.19 1.77 20.43
N ASN A 489 4.82 1.77 21.72
CA ASN A 489 5.26 2.74 22.72
C ASN A 489 5.14 4.21 22.24
N GLY A 490 4.00 4.55 21.64
CA GLY A 490 3.75 5.89 21.08
C GLY A 490 4.57 6.29 19.84
N ARG A 491 5.38 5.38 19.27
CA ARG A 491 6.12 5.58 18.00
C ARG A 491 5.50 4.79 16.86
N PHE A 492 5.20 5.49 15.76
CA PHE A 492 4.95 4.87 14.45
C PHE A 492 6.18 4.07 14.00
N LEU A 493 5.94 2.94 13.36
CA LEU A 493 6.94 2.00 12.85
C LEU A 493 7.10 2.15 11.33
N GLU A 494 8.31 1.96 10.82
CA GLU A 494 8.62 1.94 9.38
C GLU A 494 8.26 0.56 8.78
N ASN A 495 6.98 0.18 8.84
CA ASN A 495 6.48 -1.13 8.37
C ASN A 495 5.16 -1.04 7.56
N GLU A 496 4.85 -2.06 6.75
CA GLU A 496 3.60 -2.09 5.96
C GLU A 496 2.31 -1.97 6.81
N PRO A 497 2.19 -2.61 7.99
CA PRO A 497 1.07 -2.38 8.91
C PRO A 497 0.77 -0.90 9.19
N PHE A 498 1.79 -0.05 9.35
CA PHE A 498 1.59 1.39 9.53
C PHE A 498 0.99 2.07 8.29
N LYS A 499 1.46 1.72 7.08
CA LYS A 499 0.88 2.21 5.82
C LYS A 499 -0.59 1.80 5.66
N GLU A 500 -0.92 0.55 5.97
CA GLU A 500 -2.29 0.04 5.88
C GLU A 500 -3.22 0.68 6.91
N LEU A 501 -2.75 0.92 8.14
CA LEU A 501 -3.50 1.71 9.13
C LEU A 501 -3.80 3.13 8.61
N VAL A 502 -2.84 3.80 7.97
CA VAL A 502 -3.07 5.12 7.35
C VAL A 502 -4.09 5.05 6.22
N LYS A 503 -3.94 4.10 5.27
CA LYS A 503 -4.89 3.91 4.15
C LYS A 503 -6.32 3.67 4.67
N TYR A 504 -6.47 2.77 5.64
CA TYR A 504 -7.76 2.42 6.24
C TYR A 504 -8.39 3.57 7.04
N SER A 505 -7.57 4.36 7.76
CA SER A 505 -8.01 5.60 8.40
C SER A 505 -8.56 6.63 7.41
N ILE A 506 -7.92 6.79 6.24
CA ILE A 506 -8.42 7.65 5.16
C ILE A 506 -9.75 7.12 4.63
N GLN A 507 -9.89 5.81 4.38
CA GLN A 507 -11.15 5.21 3.91
C GLN A 507 -12.32 5.41 4.87
N ARG A 508 -12.08 5.37 6.18
CA ARG A 508 -13.13 5.63 7.19
C ARG A 508 -13.55 7.08 7.32
N THR A 509 -12.67 8.01 6.97
CA THR A 509 -12.91 9.46 7.13
C THR A 509 -13.31 10.17 5.84
N MET A 510 -12.97 9.59 4.68
CA MET A 510 -13.29 10.13 3.35
C MET A 510 -14.05 9.11 2.50
N LYS A 511 -15.19 9.52 1.92
CA LYS A 511 -16.08 8.65 1.11
C LYS A 511 -15.45 8.06 -0.18
N ARG A 512 -14.24 8.49 -0.56
CA ARG A 512 -13.44 7.94 -1.66
C ARG A 512 -11.97 7.93 -1.26
N LEU A 513 -11.31 6.77 -1.35
CA LEU A 513 -9.87 6.65 -1.13
C LEU A 513 -9.13 7.54 -2.13
N ARG A 514 -8.31 8.45 -1.63
CA ARG A 514 -7.36 9.24 -2.43
C ARG A 514 -5.97 8.96 -1.87
N PRO A 515 -5.05 8.34 -2.64
CA PRO A 515 -3.71 8.03 -2.15
C PRO A 515 -2.95 9.22 -1.55
N ASN A 516 -3.19 10.42 -2.11
CA ASN A 516 -2.58 11.69 -1.70
C ASN A 516 -3.56 12.62 -0.94
N ALA A 517 -4.49 12.05 -0.16
CA ALA A 517 -5.37 12.85 0.71
C ALA A 517 -4.55 13.57 1.79
N PRO A 518 -4.85 14.83 2.16
CA PRO A 518 -4.15 15.46 3.27
C PRO A 518 -4.47 14.74 4.58
N ILE A 519 -3.41 14.28 5.25
CA ILE A 519 -3.49 13.65 6.57
C ILE A 519 -2.80 14.49 7.63
N LEU A 520 -3.41 14.53 8.81
CA LEU A 520 -2.81 15.06 10.03
C LEU A 520 -2.57 13.87 10.96
N LEU A 521 -1.30 13.54 11.15
CA LEU A 521 -0.85 12.53 12.09
C LEU A 521 -0.52 13.20 13.43
N ILE A 522 -1.24 12.77 14.46
CA ILE A 522 -1.07 13.24 15.84
C ILE A 522 0.06 12.41 16.46
N VAL A 523 1.08 13.11 16.96
CA VAL A 523 2.33 12.52 17.45
C VAL A 523 2.41 12.66 18.96
N ASN A 524 2.83 11.61 19.65
CA ASN A 524 3.15 11.64 21.08
C ASN A 524 4.23 12.73 21.38
N PRO A 525 4.07 13.59 22.40
CA PRO A 525 5.03 14.66 22.73
C PRO A 525 6.50 14.21 22.87
N LEU A 526 6.73 12.99 23.38
CA LEU A 526 8.06 12.38 23.53
C LEU A 526 8.77 12.12 22.19
N ASN A 527 8.00 12.07 21.10
CA ASN A 527 8.48 11.73 19.76
C ASN A 527 8.37 12.92 18.78
N TYR A 528 7.95 14.09 19.27
CA TYR A 528 7.69 15.28 18.44
C TYR A 528 8.78 16.35 18.55
N ALA A 529 9.29 16.61 19.75
CA ALA A 529 10.30 17.64 20.00
C ALA A 529 11.74 17.08 20.06
N GLY A 530 12.74 17.97 19.98
CA GLY A 530 14.16 17.61 20.05
C GLY A 530 14.77 17.14 18.72
N ALA A 531 16.10 17.04 18.69
CA ALA A 531 16.87 16.71 17.48
C ALA A 531 16.53 15.33 16.88
N ASP A 532 16.15 14.36 17.72
CA ASP A 532 15.69 13.05 17.27
C ASP A 532 14.26 13.09 16.70
N GLY A 533 13.41 14.01 17.16
CA GLY A 533 12.03 14.17 16.72
C GLY A 533 11.93 14.57 15.24
N GLY A 534 12.64 15.62 14.83
CA GLY A 534 12.66 16.08 13.43
C GLY A 534 13.19 15.01 12.46
N ASN A 535 14.30 14.35 12.84
CA ASN A 535 14.86 13.24 12.07
C ASN A 535 13.88 12.05 11.96
N TYR A 536 13.25 11.68 13.07
CA TYR A 536 12.25 10.61 13.12
C TYR A 536 11.03 10.90 12.24
N LEU A 537 10.43 12.10 12.36
CA LEU A 537 9.27 12.49 11.57
C LEU A 537 9.62 12.63 10.08
N SER A 538 10.85 13.06 9.73
CA SER A 538 11.32 13.02 8.34
C SER A 538 11.45 11.60 7.79
N LYS A 539 11.82 10.59 8.60
CA LYS A 539 11.84 9.18 8.15
C LYS A 539 10.42 8.69 7.88
N ILE A 540 9.51 8.89 8.84
CA ILE A 540 8.10 8.52 8.71
C ILE A 540 7.46 9.17 7.47
N ARG A 541 7.72 10.46 7.20
CA ARG A 541 7.20 11.14 6.00
C ARG A 541 7.73 10.54 4.69
N ARG A 542 8.99 10.10 4.64
CA ARG A 542 9.58 9.42 3.45
C ARG A 542 9.07 7.98 3.30
N TYR A 543 8.72 7.34 4.41
CA TYR A 543 8.21 5.97 4.42
C TYR A 543 6.75 5.87 3.97
N LEU A 544 5.94 6.91 4.24
CA LEU A 544 4.56 6.98 3.78
C LEU A 544 4.47 7.25 2.27
N PRO A 545 3.56 6.59 1.53
CA PRO A 545 3.36 6.82 0.09
C PRO A 545 2.63 8.14 -0.21
N ASN A 546 2.34 8.95 0.81
CA ASN A 546 1.56 10.17 0.74
C ASN A 546 2.45 11.34 1.16
N GLU A 547 2.61 12.33 0.28
CA GLU A 547 3.48 13.49 0.52
C GLU A 547 2.82 14.56 1.40
N LEU A 548 1.51 14.51 1.61
CA LEU A 548 0.72 15.44 2.41
C LEU A 548 0.54 14.98 3.86
N VAL A 549 1.62 15.02 4.64
CA VAL A 549 1.60 14.60 6.05
C VAL A 549 1.89 15.78 6.96
N LEU A 550 0.86 16.32 7.60
CA LEU A 550 1.01 17.26 8.71
C LEU A 550 1.28 16.46 9.99
N PHE A 551 2.34 16.78 10.71
CA PHE A 551 2.57 16.23 12.06
C PHE A 551 2.21 17.29 13.09
N LYS A 552 1.41 16.92 14.10
CA LYS A 552 0.99 17.83 15.17
C LYS A 552 1.23 17.18 16.53
N ASN A 553 1.64 17.99 17.50
CA ASN A 553 1.94 17.56 18.86
C ASN A 553 0.65 17.22 19.63
N GLY A 554 0.46 15.97 20.03
CA GLY A 554 -0.73 15.52 20.75
C GLY A 554 -0.98 16.27 22.06
N GLY A 555 0.07 16.73 22.74
CA GLY A 555 -0.05 17.53 23.97
C GLY A 555 -0.58 18.94 23.68
N LEU A 556 0.04 19.65 22.73
CA LEU A 556 -0.41 21.00 22.35
C LEU A 556 -1.84 20.98 21.77
N LEU A 557 -2.21 19.94 21.02
CA LEU A 557 -3.58 19.76 20.56
C LEU A 557 -4.56 19.60 21.74
N ALA A 558 -4.20 18.88 22.80
CA ALA A 558 -5.05 18.76 24.00
C ALA A 558 -5.19 20.11 24.76
N LEU A 559 -4.17 20.98 24.77
CA LEU A 559 -4.33 22.35 25.27
C LEU A 559 -5.27 23.17 24.37
N GLN A 560 -5.10 23.08 23.05
CA GLN A 560 -5.97 23.77 22.09
C GLN A 560 -7.42 23.29 22.18
N SER A 561 -7.69 22.04 22.57
CA SER A 561 -9.05 21.52 22.81
C SER A 561 -9.77 22.20 23.99
N HIS A 562 -9.01 22.88 24.86
CA HIS A 562 -9.45 23.69 26.00
C HIS A 562 -9.23 25.20 25.79
N GLY A 563 -8.85 25.64 24.58
CA GLY A 563 -8.59 27.05 24.27
C GLY A 563 -7.26 27.60 24.81
N LEU A 564 -6.34 26.73 25.25
CA LEU A 564 -5.05 27.10 25.82
C LEU A 564 -3.89 26.97 24.82
N LYS A 565 -2.85 27.77 25.04
CA LYS A 565 -1.54 27.70 24.35
C LYS A 565 -0.36 27.46 25.30
N SER A 566 -0.57 27.61 26.60
CA SER A 566 0.37 27.28 27.66
C SER A 566 -0.33 26.39 28.68
N GLY A 567 0.41 25.54 29.35
CA GLY A 567 -0.12 24.61 30.34
C GLY A 567 0.69 23.34 30.46
N LEU A 568 0.35 22.54 31.45
CA LEU A 568 0.76 21.15 31.58
C LEU A 568 -0.27 20.24 30.92
N VAL A 569 0.17 19.12 30.37
CA VAL A 569 -0.69 18.09 29.79
C VAL A 569 -0.30 16.73 30.32
N LEU A 570 -1.24 16.05 30.97
CA LEU A 570 -1.11 14.67 31.42
C LEU A 570 -1.91 13.76 30.48
N MET A 571 -1.21 13.04 29.62
CA MET A 571 -1.76 12.11 28.63
C MET A 571 -1.66 10.67 29.14
N LEU A 572 -2.76 10.05 29.56
CA LEU A 572 -2.78 8.66 30.04
C LEU A 572 -3.16 7.68 28.92
N GLY A 573 -2.15 7.05 28.32
CA GLY A 573 -2.29 6.08 27.22
C GLY A 573 -1.98 4.64 27.66
N THR A 574 -2.24 3.67 26.78
CA THR A 574 -2.04 2.25 27.12
C THR A 574 -0.57 1.89 27.30
N SER A 575 0.29 2.14 26.31
CA SER A 575 1.71 1.75 26.34
C SER A 575 2.65 2.85 26.86
N THR A 576 2.14 4.07 27.00
CA THR A 576 2.90 5.28 27.34
C THR A 576 1.95 6.28 27.98
N SER A 577 2.35 6.81 29.13
CA SER A 577 1.69 7.92 29.83
C SER A 577 2.66 9.08 29.87
N VAL A 578 2.26 10.27 29.44
CA VAL A 578 3.16 11.39 29.19
C VAL A 578 2.72 12.61 29.98
N LEU A 579 3.67 13.25 30.66
CA LEU A 579 3.49 14.59 31.20
C LEU A 579 4.34 15.56 30.37
N ALA A 580 3.74 16.62 29.84
CA ALA A 580 4.43 17.59 28.99
C ALA A 580 4.07 19.02 29.39
N ALA A 581 5.06 19.93 29.35
CA ALA A 581 4.89 21.35 29.63
C ALA A 581 4.96 22.17 28.36
N PHE A 582 4.03 23.12 28.21
CA PHE A 582 3.95 24.04 27.08
C PHE A 582 3.89 25.48 27.53
N HIS A 583 4.54 26.37 26.79
CA HIS A 583 4.45 27.82 26.97
C HIS A 583 4.31 28.50 25.61
N ASN A 584 3.30 29.36 25.45
CA ASN A 584 3.07 30.16 24.23
C ASN A 584 3.02 29.36 22.90
N GLY A 585 2.54 28.12 22.95
CA GLY A 585 2.47 27.20 21.81
C GLY A 585 3.69 26.29 21.67
N GLU A 586 4.65 26.36 22.58
CA GLU A 586 5.92 25.62 22.51
C GLU A 586 6.06 24.59 23.62
N GLN A 587 6.26 23.31 23.28
CA GLN A 587 6.70 22.26 24.20
C GLN A 587 8.07 22.61 24.77
N VAL A 588 8.11 22.84 26.07
CA VAL A 588 9.33 23.15 26.83
C VAL A 588 10.03 21.85 27.27
N ASP A 589 9.26 20.85 27.69
CA ASP A 589 9.76 19.50 28.02
C ASP A 589 8.64 18.46 28.03
N ALA A 590 8.98 17.17 28.03
CA ALA A 590 8.06 16.06 28.27
C ALA A 590 8.75 14.83 28.87
N ILE A 591 8.11 14.21 29.85
CA ILE A 591 8.57 12.97 30.51
C ILE A 591 7.55 11.84 30.33
N ASN A 592 8.05 10.59 30.31
CA ASN A 592 7.21 9.39 30.36
C ASN A 592 7.03 8.97 31.83
N LEU A 593 5.80 8.65 32.23
CA LEU A 593 5.49 8.18 33.58
C LEU A 593 5.71 6.67 33.71
N SER A 594 6.01 6.23 34.93
CA SER A 594 6.29 4.83 35.27
C SER A 594 5.05 3.93 35.37
N VAL A 595 3.85 4.51 35.42
CA VAL A 595 2.57 3.78 35.44
C VAL A 595 1.80 4.11 34.16
N ILE A 596 1.44 3.08 33.41
CA ILE A 596 0.77 3.16 32.11
C ILE A 596 -0.54 2.37 32.11
N GLY A 597 -1.41 2.64 31.15
CA GLY A 597 -2.70 1.94 31.06
C GLY A 597 -2.59 0.42 30.90
N GLN A 598 -1.47 -0.09 30.37
CA GLN A 598 -1.20 -1.52 30.29
C GLN A 598 -1.03 -2.14 31.68
N ASP A 599 -0.49 -1.43 32.69
CA ASP A 599 -0.39 -1.95 34.06
C ASP A 599 -1.77 -2.15 34.68
N LEU A 600 -2.72 -1.24 34.37
CA LEU A 600 -4.11 -1.34 34.80
C LEU A 600 -4.85 -2.49 34.08
N ILE A 601 -4.59 -2.71 32.79
CA ILE A 601 -5.09 -3.89 32.05
C ILE A 601 -4.54 -5.17 32.68
N ASP A 602 -3.24 -5.21 32.94
CA ASP A 602 -2.53 -6.37 33.49
C ASP A 602 -2.99 -6.72 34.92
N GLU A 603 -3.25 -5.73 35.77
CA GLU A 603 -3.85 -5.92 37.09
C GLU A 603 -5.28 -6.46 36.96
N ALA A 604 -6.08 -5.89 36.07
CA ALA A 604 -7.45 -6.34 35.82
C ALA A 604 -7.53 -7.77 35.27
N ASP A 605 -6.61 -8.17 34.38
CA ASP A 605 -6.46 -9.54 33.92
C ASP A 605 -5.97 -10.49 35.04
N SER A 606 -5.17 -9.99 36.00
CA SER A 606 -4.78 -10.78 37.17
C SER A 606 -5.98 -11.10 38.08
N GLN A 607 -6.90 -10.14 38.29
CA GLN A 607 -8.12 -10.34 39.09
C GLN A 607 -9.01 -11.45 38.52
N ARG A 608 -9.08 -11.55 37.19
CA ARG A 608 -9.78 -12.63 36.47
C ARG A 608 -9.15 -14.01 36.71
N VAL A 609 -7.83 -14.09 36.83
CA VAL A 609 -7.10 -15.35 37.06
C VAL A 609 -7.19 -15.79 38.52
N SER A 610 -7.08 -14.87 39.48
CA SER A 610 -7.14 -15.17 40.91
C SER A 610 -8.54 -15.53 41.41
N SER A 611 -9.60 -15.17 40.69
CA SER A 611 -10.99 -15.47 41.06
C SER A 611 -11.87 -15.71 39.82
N PRO A 612 -11.85 -16.93 39.24
CA PRO A 612 -12.48 -17.23 37.95
C PRO A 612 -14.00 -17.00 37.86
N ASP A 613 -14.68 -16.94 39.00
CA ASP A 613 -16.14 -16.75 39.13
C ASP A 613 -16.52 -15.39 39.75
N ALA A 614 -15.56 -14.47 39.93
CA ALA A 614 -15.82 -13.16 40.51
C ALA A 614 -16.64 -12.24 39.58
N PRO A 615 -17.45 -11.30 40.13
CA PRO A 615 -18.21 -10.32 39.36
C PRO A 615 -17.37 -9.52 38.37
N CYS A 616 -16.09 -9.26 38.70
CA CYS A 616 -15.13 -8.59 37.83
C CYS A 616 -15.04 -9.22 36.43
N LYS A 617 -15.22 -10.54 36.30
CA LYS A 617 -15.23 -11.24 35.00
C LYS A 617 -16.41 -10.80 34.14
N LYS A 618 -17.60 -10.70 34.73
CA LYS A 618 -18.82 -10.23 34.06
C LYS A 618 -18.73 -8.75 33.71
N ASP A 619 -18.11 -7.93 34.54
CA ASP A 619 -18.06 -6.48 34.37
C ASP A 619 -16.98 -6.04 33.38
N LEU A 620 -15.78 -6.63 33.46
CA LEU A 620 -14.61 -6.24 32.67
C LEU A 620 -14.48 -6.98 31.34
N PHE A 621 -15.00 -8.21 31.21
CA PHE A 621 -14.76 -9.07 30.05
C PHE A 621 -16.04 -9.54 29.35
N VAL A 622 -15.89 -9.92 28.08
CA VAL A 622 -16.84 -10.71 27.28
C VAL A 622 -16.34 -12.15 27.29
N VAL A 623 -17.27 -13.10 27.43
CA VAL A 623 -17.02 -14.54 27.31
C VAL A 623 -17.82 -15.04 26.11
N TYR A 624 -17.15 -15.72 25.18
CA TYR A 624 -17.79 -16.41 24.05
C TYR A 624 -17.89 -17.91 24.32
N ASP A 625 -18.86 -18.58 23.68
CA ASP A 625 -18.95 -20.03 23.69
C ASP A 625 -17.66 -20.64 23.11
N GLY A 626 -16.89 -21.33 23.95
CA GLY A 626 -15.57 -21.86 23.59
C GLY A 626 -14.36 -21.21 24.30
N TYR A 627 -14.53 -20.63 25.49
CA TYR A 627 -13.46 -20.14 26.39
C TYR A 627 -12.69 -18.86 25.96
N ASP A 628 -12.97 -18.27 24.80
CA ASP A 628 -12.30 -17.05 24.40
C ASP A 628 -12.78 -15.85 25.26
N ILE A 629 -11.86 -15.28 26.04
CA ILE A 629 -12.12 -14.12 26.90
C ILE A 629 -11.46 -12.88 26.27
N ILE A 630 -12.26 -11.81 26.14
CA ILE A 630 -11.86 -10.53 25.55
C ILE A 630 -12.28 -9.39 26.50
N PHE A 631 -11.42 -8.38 26.66
CA PHE A 631 -11.75 -7.19 27.43
C PHE A 631 -12.91 -6.41 26.79
N LYS A 632 -13.89 -5.92 27.56
CA LYS A 632 -14.94 -5.03 27.03
C LYS A 632 -14.37 -3.65 26.73
N ASP A 633 -14.71 -3.05 25.61
CA ASP A 633 -14.31 -1.67 25.29
C ASP A 633 -14.77 -0.62 26.34
N THR A 634 -15.82 -0.93 27.11
CA THR A 634 -16.36 -0.04 28.17
C THR A 634 -15.82 -0.33 29.57
N TRP A 635 -14.88 -1.25 29.74
CA TRP A 635 -14.49 -1.76 31.06
C TRP A 635 -14.07 -0.69 32.07
N LEU A 636 -13.40 0.37 31.61
CA LEU A 636 -12.94 1.48 32.45
C LEU A 636 -14.10 2.14 33.21
N LYS A 637 -15.33 2.12 32.65
CA LYS A 637 -16.56 2.63 33.28
C LYS A 637 -17.05 1.78 34.45
N HIS A 638 -16.53 0.57 34.62
CA HIS A 638 -16.79 -0.32 35.77
C HIS A 638 -15.72 -0.16 36.87
N THR A 639 -14.81 0.81 36.74
CA THR A 639 -13.81 1.17 37.74
C THR A 639 -13.98 2.63 38.15
N LYS A 640 -13.43 3.03 39.30
CA LYS A 640 -13.34 4.44 39.75
C LYS A 640 -12.15 4.64 40.66
N VAL A 641 -11.60 5.85 40.67
CA VAL A 641 -10.61 6.26 41.66
C VAL A 641 -11.32 6.58 42.98
N SER A 642 -10.86 5.99 44.07
CA SER A 642 -11.36 6.31 45.41
C SER A 642 -10.83 7.66 45.89
N GLN A 643 -11.59 8.38 46.73
CA GLN A 643 -11.09 9.56 47.44
C GLN A 643 -10.47 9.24 48.81
N ASN A 644 -10.67 8.02 49.32
CA ASN A 644 -10.04 7.50 50.54
C ASN A 644 -9.92 5.98 50.40
N PHE A 645 -8.87 5.56 49.69
CA PHE A 645 -8.73 4.19 49.22
C PHE A 645 -8.78 3.17 50.36
N GLU A 646 -8.00 3.33 51.42
CA GLU A 646 -7.95 2.35 52.52
C GLU A 646 -9.32 2.16 53.18
N HIS A 647 -10.05 3.25 53.43
CA HIS A 647 -11.38 3.19 54.02
C HIS A 647 -12.40 2.53 53.07
N GLU A 648 -12.42 2.93 51.80
CA GLU A 648 -13.36 2.37 50.83
C GLU A 648 -13.06 0.89 50.53
N GLN A 649 -11.78 0.53 50.42
CA GLN A 649 -11.31 -0.83 50.18
C GLN A 649 -11.67 -1.77 51.34
N ASN A 650 -11.45 -1.35 52.59
CA ASN A 650 -11.77 -2.15 53.78
C ASN A 650 -13.28 -2.36 53.98
N ASN A 651 -14.11 -1.42 53.49
CA ASN A 651 -15.58 -1.54 53.55
C ASN A 651 -16.19 -2.15 52.27
N THR A 652 -15.40 -2.40 51.23
CA THR A 652 -15.85 -3.01 49.98
C THR A 652 -15.63 -4.53 50.01
N PRO A 653 -16.66 -5.35 49.72
CA PRO A 653 -16.52 -6.80 49.59
C PRO A 653 -15.38 -7.20 48.62
N ALA A 654 -14.60 -8.23 48.97
CA ALA A 654 -13.39 -8.62 48.23
C ALA A 654 -13.62 -8.89 46.73
N ASN A 655 -14.82 -9.33 46.35
CA ASN A 655 -15.23 -9.58 44.97
C ASN A 655 -15.58 -8.31 44.15
N LEU A 656 -15.69 -7.15 44.81
CA LEU A 656 -15.92 -5.82 44.21
C LEU A 656 -14.73 -4.87 44.38
N GLN A 657 -13.74 -5.23 45.20
CA GLN A 657 -12.53 -4.44 45.46
C GLN A 657 -11.71 -4.08 44.20
N TYR A 658 -11.87 -4.81 43.10
CA TYR A 658 -11.23 -4.48 41.82
C TYR A 658 -11.60 -3.08 41.30
N ILE A 659 -12.82 -2.60 41.62
CA ILE A 659 -13.41 -1.34 41.13
C ILE A 659 -12.51 -0.15 41.50
N THR A 660 -12.02 -0.13 42.74
CA THR A 660 -11.13 0.89 43.31
C THR A 660 -9.67 0.51 43.22
N LYS A 661 -9.34 -0.78 43.33
CA LYS A 661 -7.95 -1.27 43.32
C LYS A 661 -7.25 -1.03 41.97
N ILE A 662 -7.92 -1.27 40.84
CA ILE A 662 -7.26 -1.13 39.52
C ILE A 662 -6.81 0.32 39.28
N PRO A 663 -7.65 1.36 39.45
CA PRO A 663 -7.21 2.75 39.27
C PRO A 663 -6.23 3.25 40.34
N GLU A 664 -6.24 2.66 41.54
CA GLU A 664 -5.30 3.05 42.61
C GLU A 664 -3.84 2.76 42.24
N LEU A 665 -3.54 1.93 41.23
CA LEU A 665 -2.16 1.77 40.72
C LEU A 665 -1.50 3.11 40.32
N TYR A 666 -2.27 4.13 39.95
CA TYR A 666 -1.72 5.47 39.69
C TYR A 666 -1.23 6.19 40.96
N PHE A 667 -1.85 5.95 42.12
CA PHE A 667 -1.57 6.66 43.38
C PHE A 667 -0.74 5.83 44.36
N ASN A 668 -0.93 4.51 44.33
CA ASN A 668 -0.22 3.54 45.14
C ASN A 668 0.16 2.31 44.28
N PRO A 669 1.10 2.44 43.33
CA PRO A 669 1.55 1.33 42.46
C PRO A 669 2.16 0.14 43.22
N GLN A 670 2.47 0.31 44.51
CA GLN A 670 3.04 -0.74 45.37
C GLN A 670 2.04 -1.88 45.66
N ILE A 671 0.74 -1.66 45.44
CA ILE A 671 -0.31 -2.69 45.63
C ILE A 671 -0.29 -3.80 44.57
N SER A 672 0.50 -3.66 43.50
CA SER A 672 0.71 -4.69 42.48
C SER A 672 2.18 -5.05 42.34
N GLN A 673 2.49 -6.35 42.27
CA GLN A 673 3.87 -6.83 42.19
C GLN A 673 4.60 -6.39 40.90
N LYS A 674 3.86 -6.09 39.83
CA LYS A 674 4.42 -5.61 38.55
C LYS A 674 4.91 -4.16 38.64
N THR A 675 4.19 -3.32 39.39
CA THR A 675 4.46 -1.88 39.51
C THR A 675 5.16 -1.49 40.82
N LYS A 676 5.62 -2.46 41.64
CA LYS A 676 6.31 -2.23 42.93
C LYS A 676 7.60 -1.39 42.87
N SER A 677 8.15 -1.10 41.70
CA SER A 677 9.28 -0.19 41.52
C SER A 677 8.87 1.20 41.00
N SER A 678 7.59 1.39 40.68
CA SER A 678 7.01 2.65 40.22
C SER A 678 6.61 3.51 41.41
N GLU A 679 6.52 4.82 41.19
CA GLU A 679 6.01 5.79 42.16
C GLU A 679 4.60 6.30 41.79
N SER A 680 3.91 6.89 42.77
CA SER A 680 2.65 7.61 42.55
C SER A 680 2.83 8.65 41.44
N ILE A 681 1.84 8.83 40.56
CA ILE A 681 1.88 9.85 39.51
C ILE A 681 2.03 11.29 40.05
N ILE A 682 1.69 11.52 41.32
CA ILE A 682 1.82 12.81 42.00
C ILE A 682 3.29 13.24 42.16
N ASN A 683 4.19 12.30 42.42
CA ASN A 683 5.62 12.59 42.58
C ASN A 683 6.27 13.16 41.30
N PRO A 684 6.20 12.51 40.12
CA PRO A 684 6.80 13.02 38.90
C PRO A 684 6.07 14.28 38.41
N ILE A 685 4.75 14.42 38.65
CA ILE A 685 4.05 15.69 38.37
C ILE A 685 4.65 16.84 39.20
N THR A 686 4.80 16.65 40.51
CA THR A 686 5.37 17.65 41.42
C THR A 686 6.82 17.97 41.07
N SER A 687 7.65 16.96 40.85
CA SER A 687 9.06 17.11 40.47
C SER A 687 9.22 17.87 39.15
N PHE A 688 8.40 17.54 38.16
CA PHE A 688 8.39 18.20 36.85
C PHE A 688 7.93 19.66 36.92
N ILE A 689 6.90 19.97 37.73
CA ILE A 689 6.47 21.36 37.98
C ILE A 689 7.63 22.20 38.52
N ASN A 690 8.37 21.69 39.52
CA ASN A 690 9.52 22.39 40.10
C ASN A 690 10.61 22.62 39.05
N GLN A 691 10.97 21.57 38.31
CA GLN A 691 11.96 21.63 37.23
C GLN A 691 11.56 22.63 36.13
N MET A 692 10.27 22.80 35.85
CA MET A 692 9.79 23.80 34.90
C MET A 692 9.81 25.21 35.50
N ALA A 693 9.42 25.39 36.76
CA ALA A 693 9.42 26.69 37.45
C ALA A 693 10.82 27.34 37.49
N ASP A 694 11.88 26.52 37.61
CA ASP A 694 13.27 26.99 37.56
C ASP A 694 13.70 27.52 36.19
N ARG A 695 13.03 27.12 35.10
CA ARG A 695 13.36 27.59 33.74
C ARG A 695 13.00 29.05 33.57
N SER A 696 13.91 29.82 32.99
CA SER A 696 13.78 31.26 32.73
C SER A 696 12.46 31.64 32.03
N ILE A 697 11.95 30.77 31.16
CA ILE A 697 10.70 30.97 30.41
C ILE A 697 9.44 31.00 31.30
N PHE A 698 9.43 30.29 32.44
CA PHE A 698 8.28 30.24 33.35
C PHE A 698 8.36 31.22 34.53
N LYS A 699 9.50 31.87 34.78
CA LYS A 699 9.68 32.79 35.93
C LYS A 699 8.67 33.94 35.98
N ASN A 700 8.23 34.43 34.82
CA ASN A 700 7.20 35.47 34.69
C ASN A 700 5.83 34.91 34.26
N SER A 701 5.63 33.60 34.32
CA SER A 701 4.43 32.90 33.83
C SER A 701 4.15 31.62 34.63
N LEU A 702 4.36 31.65 35.96
CA LEU A 702 4.11 30.50 36.84
C LEU A 702 2.64 30.02 36.82
N ASP A 703 1.70 30.91 36.49
CA ASP A 703 0.30 30.56 36.26
C ASP A 703 0.06 29.68 35.02
N ASP A 704 1.04 29.51 34.13
CA ASP A 704 0.97 28.46 33.11
C ASP A 704 1.15 27.07 33.73
N LEU A 705 1.94 26.95 34.79
CA LEU A 705 2.19 25.67 35.49
C LEU A 705 1.04 25.30 36.46
N SER A 706 0.13 26.23 36.77
CA SER A 706 -1.07 25.95 37.57
C SER A 706 -2.15 25.20 36.76
N LYS A 707 -2.07 25.17 35.43
CA LYS A 707 -3.11 24.64 34.53
C LYS A 707 -2.71 23.27 33.99
N LEU A 708 -3.42 22.21 34.41
CA LEU A 708 -3.18 20.83 33.99
C LEU A 708 -4.35 20.28 33.17
N VAL A 709 -4.16 20.10 31.86
CA VAL A 709 -5.10 19.36 31.02
C VAL A 709 -4.87 17.85 31.21
N LEU A 710 -5.89 17.15 31.68
CA LEU A 710 -5.88 15.69 31.81
C LEU A 710 -6.60 15.06 30.60
N THR A 711 -5.92 14.15 29.91
CA THR A 711 -6.39 13.60 28.63
C THR A 711 -5.91 12.18 28.37
N GLY A 712 -6.42 11.53 27.32
CA GLY A 712 -6.00 10.20 26.88
C GLY A 712 -7.01 9.08 27.11
N GLY A 713 -6.59 7.84 26.86
CA GLY A 713 -7.49 6.68 26.90
C GLY A 713 -7.95 6.30 28.30
N PHE A 714 -7.08 6.49 29.30
CA PHE A 714 -7.32 6.09 30.69
C PHE A 714 -7.74 7.28 31.58
N SER A 715 -7.76 8.50 31.07
CA SER A 715 -8.26 9.67 31.82
C SER A 715 -9.78 9.66 32.02
N ILE A 716 -10.51 8.77 31.34
CA ILE A 716 -11.96 8.64 31.46
C ILE A 716 -12.42 7.93 32.75
N ILE A 717 -11.49 7.46 33.60
CA ILE A 717 -11.82 6.79 34.86
C ILE A 717 -12.45 7.81 35.83
N PRO A 718 -13.68 7.60 36.33
CA PRO A 718 -14.33 8.51 37.27
C PRO A 718 -13.52 8.74 38.56
N GLY A 719 -13.53 9.97 39.08
CA GLY A 719 -12.84 10.34 40.33
C GLY A 719 -11.34 10.66 40.19
N LEU A 720 -10.76 10.41 39.01
CA LEU A 720 -9.34 10.63 38.74
C LEU A 720 -8.92 12.12 38.82
N PRO A 721 -9.63 13.09 38.18
CA PRO A 721 -9.31 14.50 38.32
C PRO A 721 -9.35 14.96 39.79
N GLU A 722 -10.39 14.56 40.52
CA GLU A 722 -10.62 14.98 41.91
C GLU A 722 -9.51 14.47 42.84
N ARG A 723 -9.07 13.22 42.66
CA ARG A 723 -7.99 12.63 43.47
C ARG A 723 -6.63 13.27 43.16
N ILE A 724 -6.32 13.54 41.88
CA ILE A 724 -5.08 14.26 41.52
C ILE A 724 -5.09 15.65 42.15
N LYS A 725 -6.20 16.39 42.05
CA LYS A 725 -6.32 17.73 42.66
C LYS A 725 -6.09 17.68 44.17
N LYS A 726 -6.77 16.74 44.85
CA LYS A 726 -6.67 16.54 46.30
C LYS A 726 -5.25 16.23 46.78
N GLU A 727 -4.48 15.42 46.05
CA GLU A 727 -3.10 15.08 46.44
C GLU A 727 -2.07 16.16 46.05
N MET A 728 -2.36 16.97 45.02
CA MET A 728 -1.51 18.11 44.64
C MET A 728 -1.70 19.34 45.55
N GLU A 729 -2.94 19.66 45.94
CA GLU A 729 -3.30 20.88 46.69
C GLU A 729 -2.45 21.21 47.93
N PRO A 730 -1.98 20.25 48.76
CA PRO A 730 -1.11 20.54 49.90
C PRO A 730 0.22 21.22 49.54
N ASN A 731 0.69 21.03 48.30
CA ASN A 731 1.97 21.56 47.81
C ASN A 731 1.80 22.58 46.67
N TYR A 732 0.80 22.37 45.80
CA TYR A 732 0.56 23.18 44.59
C TYR A 732 -0.92 23.39 44.34
N ALA A 733 -1.36 24.65 44.34
CA ALA A 733 -2.69 25.03 43.89
C ALA A 733 -2.82 24.82 42.37
N ILE A 734 -3.49 23.73 41.97
CA ILE A 734 -3.57 23.30 40.57
C ILE A 734 -5.03 23.29 40.07
N GLN A 735 -5.24 23.88 38.89
CA GLN A 735 -6.48 23.82 38.12
C GLN A 735 -6.39 22.65 37.14
N ILE A 736 -7.15 21.59 37.41
CA ILE A 736 -7.28 20.46 36.48
C ILE A 736 -8.42 20.74 35.50
N LEU A 737 -8.14 20.52 34.22
CA LEU A 737 -9.03 20.77 33.10
C LEU A 737 -9.28 19.45 32.37
N CYS A 738 -10.56 19.11 32.21
CA CYS A 738 -11.04 17.93 31.51
C CYS A 738 -12.17 18.34 30.56
N SER A 739 -12.25 17.72 29.39
CA SER A 739 -13.39 17.84 28.49
C SER A 739 -14.42 16.73 28.74
N ASP A 740 -15.63 16.89 28.21
CA ASP A 740 -16.69 15.87 28.27
C ASP A 740 -16.27 14.51 27.70
N ASN A 741 -15.23 14.49 26.85
CA ASN A 741 -14.69 13.29 26.24
C ASN A 741 -13.18 13.38 26.01
N THR A 742 -12.43 13.23 27.11
CA THR A 742 -10.97 13.26 27.13
C THR A 742 -10.27 12.23 26.22
N TYR A 743 -11.00 11.20 25.76
CA TYR A 743 -10.51 10.24 24.77
C TYR A 743 -10.26 10.88 23.39
N PHE A 744 -10.99 11.94 23.01
CA PHE A 744 -10.88 12.57 21.67
C PHE A 744 -10.32 14.00 21.67
N ASP A 745 -9.77 14.49 22.77
CA ASP A 745 -9.23 15.86 22.87
C ASP A 745 -8.25 16.21 21.76
N GLN A 746 -7.34 15.30 21.39
CA GLN A 746 -6.32 15.57 20.38
C GLN A 746 -6.97 15.80 19.00
N ILE A 747 -8.07 15.10 18.70
CA ILE A 747 -8.83 15.31 17.46
C ILE A 747 -9.64 16.61 17.53
N LYS A 748 -10.24 16.94 18.68
CA LYS A 748 -10.91 18.24 18.90
C LYS A 748 -9.93 19.40 18.73
N GLY A 749 -8.75 19.30 19.33
CA GLY A 749 -7.63 20.23 19.18
C GLY A 749 -7.16 20.36 17.74
N ALA A 750 -7.03 19.25 17.01
CA ALA A 750 -6.64 19.27 15.60
C ALA A 750 -7.67 19.99 14.72
N ARG A 751 -8.98 19.82 14.99
CA ARG A 751 -10.02 20.62 14.31
C ARG A 751 -9.89 22.11 14.62
N ILE A 752 -9.54 22.49 15.85
CA ILE A 752 -9.33 23.89 16.22
C ILE A 752 -8.09 24.46 15.53
N ASP A 753 -6.94 23.78 15.63
CA ASP A 753 -5.67 24.20 15.03
C ASP A 753 -5.76 24.38 13.51
N LEU A 754 -6.49 23.50 12.82
CA LEU A 754 -6.74 23.59 11.37
C LEU A 754 -7.67 24.73 10.95
N ASN A 755 -8.38 25.37 11.90
CA ASN A 755 -9.18 26.58 11.65
C ASN A 755 -8.51 27.87 12.17
N LEU A 756 -7.31 27.79 12.75
CA LEU A 756 -6.53 28.98 13.10
C LEU A 756 -5.96 29.65 11.83
N THR A 757 -5.82 30.98 11.86
CA THR A 757 -5.17 31.74 10.79
C THR A 757 -3.66 31.48 10.71
N GLU A 758 -3.05 31.15 11.85
CA GLU A 758 -1.67 30.67 11.98
C GLU A 758 -1.67 29.48 12.95
N SER A 759 -1.04 28.35 12.59
CA SER A 759 -0.98 27.22 13.51
C SER A 759 0.14 27.39 14.53
N LEU A 760 -0.17 27.06 15.79
CA LEU A 760 0.82 27.05 16.87
C LEU A 760 1.93 26.01 16.65
N HIS A 761 1.70 25.01 15.79
CA HIS A 761 2.66 23.94 15.49
C HIS A 761 3.64 24.30 14.38
N ASP A 762 3.42 25.39 13.64
CA ASP A 762 4.26 25.75 12.49
C ASP A 762 5.68 26.17 12.90
N ARG A 763 5.89 26.55 14.18
CA ARG A 763 7.22 26.78 14.76
C ARG A 763 8.04 25.49 14.88
N TYR A 764 7.38 24.35 15.12
CA TYR A 764 8.03 23.03 15.25
C TYR A 764 8.45 22.44 13.91
N GLN A 765 7.72 22.73 12.84
CA GLN A 765 8.01 22.18 11.50
C GLN A 765 9.08 22.99 10.73
N LYS A 766 9.70 24.00 11.35
CA LYS A 766 10.75 24.85 10.76
C LYS A 766 12.19 24.37 11.04
N VAL A 767 12.36 23.29 11.80
CA VAL A 767 13.67 22.70 12.19
C VAL A 767 14.00 21.51 11.32
#